data_AF-A0A4Y7R225-F1
#
_entry.id   AF-A0A4Y7R225-F1
#
_cell.length_a   1.000
_cell.length_b   1.000
_cell.length_c   1.000
_cell.angle_alpha   90.00
_cell.angle_beta   90.00
_cell.angle_gamma   90.00
#
_symmetry.space_group_name_H-M   'P 1'
#
loop_
_entity.id
_entity.type
_entity.pdbx_description
1 polymer ?
#
loop_
_entity_poly.entity_id
_entity_poly.type
_entity_poly.pdbx_seq_one_letter_code
_entity_poly.pdbx_strand_id
1 'polypeptide(L)'
;MIDQLDKLVKEANETASNAKKESEAAKTLAEKVQENIKNNTVEIIEAKNPPTTGLKPYKTLWRDISNGKPGILKIWTGTAWESVVPDVESVKQETLEQVNKDIESTKTELNQKVQEAQNQATGQFNQVQESLQGVSRTISTIENKQGEIDKKVTQFEQDSSGFKTSIESLTKKDTEISSKLNTVESTVEGTTKIISDVQQTTSELKKTTTEIKEQAGKISEKLTSVETKVDNTEIGVRNLLLETATKSHSVKTGENKPHTYFGVANDAVTLMQGKNIAMSFLFTGKVTAWGTTNKWAGFEVKITFTDNTFQYSSCRVENRLTIGKQYKQERFTASAVVMDKPIKEISVYALARDFTGDVLIEKPKLEIGTISTAWTPAPEDQVTTDEFTKKTTEIEKSVDGVKTTVTNVQNSQAGFEKRMSNVEQTATGLSSTVSNLNNVVSDQGKKLTEANTKLEQQATAIGAKVELKQVEDYVAGFKIPELKQTVNQNKQDLLDELANKLATEQFNQKMTLIDNRFTINEQGINAAAKKTEVYTKTQADGQFATGSYVRDMETRLQLTEKGVSISVKENDVIAAINMSKENIKLNAARIDLVGKVNAEWIKAGMLSGCQIRTSNTDNYVSLDDQFIRLYEKGVARSFLGHYRRTDGSVQPTFILGTDEKTSAPAGALFMSQAGAGWSGAYASIGISDGIVDGTVQKSVYWELQRIGLSVLYANDYHVFYAGSGRWYFRRGKPGLYQTSLVVEDNSTESDLRLPNVTIRNSRAAGYTGVIQLKSSVTQNGWGAVQGNFMTPSLREYKSNIRDIPFSALEKIRSLKIRQFNYKNAVNELYRMREEKSPNDPPLTTEDIKTYYGLIVDECDEMFVDESGKGIHLYSYASIGIKGLQEVDATVQEQKVEIANLKSQVASQEDRIDRLEELLLQQLINKKSEQP
;
A
#
# COMPACT_ATOMS: atom_id res chain seq x y z
N MET A 1 -184.56 -145.06 0.34
CA MET A 1 -184.18 -143.98 1.28
C MET A 1 -182.79 -144.19 1.88
N ILE A 2 -182.24 -145.41 1.83
CA ILE A 2 -180.86 -145.71 2.22
C ILE A 2 -179.87 -145.42 1.07
N ASP A 3 -180.31 -145.48 -0.18
CA ASP A 3 -179.43 -145.29 -1.36
C ASP A 3 -178.95 -143.84 -1.58
N GLN A 4 -179.51 -142.84 -0.89
CA GLN A 4 -179.04 -141.45 -0.96
C GLN A 4 -177.91 -141.14 0.04
N LEU A 5 -177.69 -141.97 1.07
CA LEU A 5 -176.56 -141.82 2.00
C LEU A 5 -175.26 -142.40 1.41
N ASP A 6 -175.36 -143.45 0.58
CA ASP A 6 -174.24 -144.04 -0.15
C ASP A 6 -173.62 -143.08 -1.18
N LYS A 7 -174.39 -142.10 -1.66
CA LYS A 7 -173.90 -141.11 -2.62
C LYS A 7 -172.95 -140.08 -1.98
N LEU A 8 -173.15 -139.74 -0.70
CA LEU A 8 -172.35 -138.72 0.00
C LEU A 8 -171.07 -139.28 0.66
N VAL A 9 -171.09 -140.55 1.07
CA VAL A 9 -169.88 -141.22 1.60
C VAL A 9 -168.85 -141.47 0.50
N LYS A 10 -169.30 -141.68 -0.74
CA LYS A 10 -168.40 -141.86 -1.90
C LYS A 10 -167.67 -140.56 -2.29
N GLU A 11 -168.31 -139.39 -2.21
CA GLU A 11 -167.69 -138.10 -2.55
C GLU A 11 -166.70 -137.60 -1.47
N ALA A 12 -166.90 -137.97 -0.19
CA ALA A 12 -165.97 -137.60 0.90
C ALA A 12 -164.62 -138.36 0.85
N ASN A 13 -164.62 -139.61 0.38
CA ASN A 13 -163.40 -140.44 0.33
C ASN A 13 -162.45 -140.07 -0.83
N GLU A 14 -162.95 -139.57 -1.95
CA GLU A 14 -162.08 -139.16 -3.06
C GLU A 14 -161.30 -137.86 -2.76
N THR A 15 -161.87 -136.94 -1.98
CA THR A 15 -161.18 -135.70 -1.58
C THR A 15 -160.02 -135.96 -0.59
N ALA A 16 -160.17 -136.95 0.30
CA ALA A 16 -159.12 -137.35 1.24
C ALA A 16 -157.93 -138.05 0.56
N SER A 17 -158.15 -138.71 -0.58
CA SER A 17 -157.09 -139.41 -1.33
C SER A 17 -156.11 -138.43 -2.00
N ASN A 18 -156.60 -137.28 -2.49
CA ASN A 18 -155.76 -136.27 -3.15
C ASN A 18 -154.86 -135.51 -2.17
N ALA A 19 -155.31 -135.23 -0.93
CA ALA A 19 -154.48 -134.60 0.10
C ALA A 19 -153.29 -135.48 0.56
N LYS A 20 -153.41 -136.81 0.43
CA LYS A 20 -152.33 -137.75 0.79
C LYS A 20 -151.17 -137.74 -0.21
N LYS A 21 -151.45 -137.52 -1.51
CA LYS A 21 -150.43 -137.50 -2.58
C LYS A 21 -149.55 -136.26 -2.55
N GLU A 22 -150.08 -135.08 -2.20
CA GLU A 22 -149.28 -133.84 -2.13
C GLU A 22 -148.35 -133.80 -0.90
N SER A 23 -148.72 -134.47 0.19
CA SER A 23 -147.88 -134.58 1.40
C SER A 23 -146.64 -135.47 1.21
N GLU A 24 -146.71 -136.52 0.39
CA GLU A 24 -145.56 -137.39 0.09
C GLU A 24 -144.50 -136.71 -0.78
N ALA A 25 -144.88 -135.77 -1.64
CA ALA A 25 -143.93 -135.03 -2.50
C ALA A 25 -143.08 -134.02 -1.70
N ALA A 26 -143.66 -133.34 -0.71
CA ALA A 26 -142.93 -132.37 0.12
C ALA A 26 -141.87 -133.04 1.02
N LYS A 27 -142.11 -134.27 1.48
CA LYS A 27 -141.16 -135.03 2.31
C LYS A 27 -139.87 -135.38 1.57
N THR A 28 -139.96 -135.68 0.27
CA THR A 28 -138.81 -136.13 -0.54
C THR A 28 -137.79 -135.00 -0.81
N LEU A 29 -138.21 -133.73 -0.84
CA LEU A 29 -137.30 -132.60 -1.07
C LEU A 29 -136.53 -132.19 0.19
N ALA A 30 -137.13 -132.36 1.37
CA ALA A 30 -136.48 -132.07 2.65
C ALA A 30 -135.31 -133.02 2.96
N GLU A 31 -135.40 -134.28 2.52
CA GLU A 31 -134.36 -135.28 2.77
C GLU A 31 -133.05 -135.01 1.96
N LYS A 32 -133.13 -134.43 0.76
CA LYS A 32 -131.93 -134.11 -0.07
C LYS A 32 -131.12 -132.91 0.42
N VAL A 33 -131.72 -131.93 1.08
CA VAL A 33 -131.00 -130.75 1.62
C VAL A 33 -130.20 -131.12 2.87
N GLN A 34 -130.70 -132.06 3.67
CA GLN A 34 -130.02 -132.51 4.89
C GLN A 34 -128.74 -133.32 4.59
N GLU A 35 -128.66 -133.98 3.43
CA GLU A 35 -127.49 -134.78 3.03
C GLU A 35 -126.28 -133.89 2.62
N ASN A 36 -126.51 -132.72 2.04
CA ASN A 36 -125.43 -131.84 1.55
C ASN A 36 -124.74 -131.06 2.69
N ILE A 37 -125.49 -130.71 3.75
CA ILE A 37 -124.94 -130.07 4.96
C ILE A 37 -124.04 -131.06 5.73
N LYS A 38 -124.29 -132.37 5.65
CA LYS A 38 -123.52 -133.40 6.34
C LYS A 38 -122.15 -133.71 5.69
N ASN A 39 -121.98 -133.41 4.39
CA ASN A 39 -120.81 -133.82 3.60
C ASN A 39 -119.68 -132.77 3.50
N ASN A 40 -119.89 -131.51 3.93
CA ASN A 40 -118.92 -130.41 3.71
C ASN A 40 -118.46 -129.65 4.96
N THR A 41 -118.67 -130.20 6.16
CA THR A 41 -118.15 -129.62 7.42
C THR A 41 -116.76 -130.19 7.75
N VAL A 42 -115.76 -129.32 7.98
CA VAL A 42 -114.41 -129.68 8.48
C VAL A 42 -114.31 -129.43 9.98
N GLU A 43 -113.61 -130.30 10.69
CA GLU A 43 -113.50 -130.29 12.15
C GLU A 43 -112.06 -129.92 12.55
N ILE A 44 -111.90 -128.87 13.35
CA ILE A 44 -110.58 -128.40 13.84
C ILE A 44 -110.44 -128.80 15.31
N ILE A 45 -109.42 -129.58 15.61
CA ILE A 45 -109.14 -130.09 16.96
C ILE A 45 -107.90 -129.36 17.49
N GLU A 46 -108.01 -128.69 18.63
CA GLU A 46 -106.89 -128.04 19.32
C GLU A 46 -106.44 -128.90 20.50
N ALA A 47 -105.22 -129.41 20.46
CA ALA A 47 -104.68 -130.28 21.50
C ALA A 47 -103.14 -130.24 21.51
N LYS A 48 -102.52 -130.56 22.66
CA LYS A 48 -101.04 -130.63 22.77
C LYS A 48 -100.44 -131.87 22.09
N ASN A 49 -101.16 -132.99 22.08
CA ASN A 49 -100.72 -134.23 21.47
C ASN A 49 -101.54 -134.50 20.20
N PRO A 50 -100.99 -135.23 19.21
CA PRO A 50 -101.73 -135.53 18.00
C PRO A 50 -103.00 -136.34 18.33
N PRO A 51 -104.20 -135.89 17.91
CA PRO A 51 -105.41 -136.67 18.11
C PRO A 51 -105.31 -137.97 17.30
N THR A 52 -105.83 -139.08 17.84
CA THR A 52 -105.68 -140.45 17.26
C THR A 52 -106.99 -141.15 16.92
N THR A 53 -108.13 -140.58 17.32
CA THR A 53 -109.48 -141.12 17.08
C THR A 53 -110.36 -140.04 16.46
N GLY A 54 -111.28 -140.42 15.56
CA GLY A 54 -112.19 -139.48 14.90
C GLY A 54 -111.60 -138.69 13.72
N LEU A 55 -110.39 -139.04 13.26
CA LEU A 55 -109.72 -138.33 12.16
C LEU A 55 -110.29 -138.73 10.79
N LYS A 56 -110.57 -137.73 9.95
CA LYS A 56 -110.94 -137.89 8.55
C LYS A 56 -109.84 -137.33 7.65
N PRO A 57 -109.29 -138.12 6.71
CA PRO A 57 -108.23 -137.65 5.80
C PRO A 57 -108.61 -136.34 5.12
N TYR A 58 -107.70 -135.37 5.15
CA TYR A 58 -107.80 -134.02 4.58
C TYR A 58 -109.00 -133.18 5.05
N LYS A 59 -109.73 -133.64 6.06
CA LYS A 59 -110.91 -132.97 6.62
C LYS A 59 -110.77 -132.71 8.12
N THR A 60 -109.75 -133.26 8.76
CA THR A 60 -109.38 -132.96 10.15
C THR A 60 -108.09 -132.14 10.18
N LEU A 61 -108.17 -130.97 10.79
CA LEU A 61 -107.04 -130.09 11.05
C LEU A 61 -106.71 -130.17 12.54
N TRP A 62 -105.43 -130.36 12.85
CA TRP A 62 -104.93 -130.31 14.21
C TRP A 62 -104.12 -129.05 14.39
N ARG A 63 -104.50 -128.25 15.38
CA ARG A 63 -103.68 -127.13 15.81
C ARG A 63 -102.77 -127.60 16.94
N ASP A 64 -101.51 -127.85 16.59
CA ASP A 64 -100.47 -128.32 17.49
C ASP A 64 -99.99 -127.19 18.40
N ILE A 65 -100.40 -127.25 19.66
CA ILE A 65 -100.05 -126.26 20.70
C ILE A 65 -99.04 -126.81 21.72
N SER A 66 -98.31 -127.88 21.39
CA SER A 66 -97.28 -128.47 22.27
C SER A 66 -96.29 -127.42 22.81
N ASN A 67 -95.93 -126.41 22.00
CA ASN A 67 -95.01 -125.32 22.34
C ASN A 67 -95.67 -123.97 22.72
N GLY A 68 -96.98 -123.95 23.02
CA GLY A 68 -97.72 -122.72 23.40
C GLY A 68 -98.45 -122.03 22.23
N LYS A 69 -99.31 -121.04 22.53
CA LYS A 69 -100.14 -120.36 21.51
C LYS A 69 -99.37 -119.20 20.85
N PRO A 70 -99.59 -118.93 19.54
CA PRO A 70 -100.52 -119.61 18.64
C PRO A 70 -99.88 -120.86 17.99
N GLY A 71 -100.48 -122.04 18.19
CA GLY A 71 -99.93 -123.31 17.68
C GLY A 71 -99.89 -123.43 16.16
N ILE A 72 -99.06 -124.33 15.65
CA ILE A 72 -98.86 -124.58 14.21
C ILE A 72 -99.99 -125.48 13.70
N LEU A 73 -100.60 -125.09 12.58
CA LEU A 73 -101.66 -125.87 11.95
C LEU A 73 -101.05 -127.02 11.15
N LYS A 74 -101.53 -128.24 11.37
CA LYS A 74 -101.16 -129.45 10.63
C LYS A 74 -102.43 -130.14 10.12
N ILE A 75 -102.36 -130.74 8.93
CA ILE A 75 -103.49 -131.48 8.33
C ILE A 75 -103.24 -132.99 8.36
N TRP A 76 -104.28 -133.77 8.66
CA TRP A 76 -104.17 -135.23 8.64
C TRP A 76 -104.30 -135.72 7.21
N THR A 77 -103.27 -136.32 6.66
CA THR A 77 -103.27 -136.79 5.26
C THR A 77 -103.89 -138.18 5.08
N GLY A 78 -104.35 -138.80 6.17
CA GLY A 78 -104.82 -140.19 6.20
C GLY A 78 -103.78 -141.18 6.70
N THR A 79 -102.50 -140.80 6.70
CA THR A 79 -101.38 -141.61 7.22
C THR A 79 -100.47 -140.84 8.18
N ALA A 80 -100.31 -139.52 8.03
CA ALA A 80 -99.48 -138.68 8.90
C ALA A 80 -100.02 -137.25 9.04
N TRP A 81 -99.51 -136.49 10.03
CA TRP A 81 -99.78 -135.05 10.20
C TRP A 81 -98.69 -134.23 9.49
N GLU A 82 -99.08 -133.35 8.57
CA GLU A 82 -98.14 -132.56 7.76
C GLU A 82 -98.31 -131.05 7.96
N SER A 83 -97.19 -130.30 7.95
CA SER A 83 -97.14 -128.85 8.20
C SER A 83 -97.46 -128.04 6.94
N VAL A 84 -98.20 -126.94 7.10
CA VAL A 84 -98.81 -126.19 5.99
C VAL A 84 -97.99 -124.94 5.58
N VAL A 85 -96.70 -124.81 5.95
CA VAL A 85 -95.82 -123.62 5.70
C VAL A 85 -94.35 -124.01 5.36
N PRO A 86 -93.62 -123.34 4.42
CA PRO A 86 -92.22 -123.66 4.03
C PRO A 86 -91.08 -122.90 4.77
N ASP A 87 -89.85 -123.45 4.73
CA ASP A 87 -88.64 -123.14 5.57
C ASP A 87 -87.64 -122.12 4.95
N VAL A 88 -86.95 -121.28 5.75
CA VAL A 88 -86.24 -120.01 5.35
C VAL A 88 -84.71 -119.94 5.60
N GLU A 89 -84.05 -121.01 6.03
CA GLU A 89 -82.67 -120.91 6.56
C GLU A 89 -81.54 -120.82 5.51
N SER A 90 -81.79 -121.09 4.22
CA SER A 90 -80.73 -121.13 3.17
C SER A 90 -80.34 -119.77 2.55
N VAL A 91 -81.11 -118.69 2.75
CA VAL A 91 -80.88 -117.37 2.09
C VAL A 91 -79.89 -116.48 2.87
N LYS A 92 -79.59 -116.79 4.14
CA LYS A 92 -78.72 -115.96 4.99
C LYS A 92 -77.22 -116.08 4.69
N GLN A 93 -76.76 -117.23 4.20
CA GLN A 93 -75.31 -117.50 4.07
C GLN A 93 -74.67 -116.85 2.84
N GLU A 94 -75.37 -116.82 1.70
CA GLU A 94 -74.84 -116.28 0.43
C GLU A 94 -74.61 -114.77 0.45
N THR A 95 -75.43 -114.01 1.20
CA THR A 95 -75.37 -112.54 1.25
C THR A 95 -74.15 -112.02 2.04
N LEU A 96 -73.65 -112.75 3.03
CA LEU A 96 -72.55 -112.31 3.90
C LEU A 96 -71.17 -112.45 3.23
N GLU A 97 -70.97 -113.44 2.36
CA GLU A 97 -69.69 -113.63 1.66
C GLU A 97 -69.45 -112.57 0.57
N GLN A 98 -70.51 -112.10 -0.11
CA GLN A 98 -70.39 -111.07 -1.14
C GLN A 98 -70.02 -109.69 -0.56
N VAL A 99 -70.59 -109.30 0.58
CA VAL A 99 -70.32 -108.00 1.23
C VAL A 99 -68.84 -107.88 1.65
N ASN A 100 -68.22 -108.95 2.12
CA ASN A 100 -66.81 -108.91 2.53
C ASN A 100 -65.85 -108.69 1.35
N LYS A 101 -66.20 -109.21 0.16
CA LYS A 101 -65.38 -109.07 -1.05
C LYS A 101 -65.40 -107.64 -1.58
N ASP A 102 -66.54 -106.97 -1.50
CA ASP A 102 -66.71 -105.58 -1.94
C ASP A 102 -65.98 -104.58 -1.01
N ILE A 103 -65.92 -104.87 0.29
CA ILE A 103 -65.18 -104.05 1.27
C ILE A 103 -63.67 -104.05 0.98
N GLU A 104 -63.06 -105.22 0.74
CA GLU A 104 -61.62 -105.32 0.48
C GLU A 104 -61.22 -104.71 -0.89
N SER A 105 -62.09 -104.83 -1.89
CA SER A 105 -61.92 -104.15 -3.18
C SER A 105 -61.91 -102.63 -3.02
N THR A 106 -62.89 -102.08 -2.29
CA THR A 106 -63.03 -100.63 -2.08
C THR A 106 -61.86 -100.04 -1.28
N LYS A 107 -61.34 -100.79 -0.30
CA LYS A 107 -60.18 -100.39 0.50
C LYS A 107 -58.89 -100.29 -0.32
N THR A 108 -58.72 -101.19 -1.30
CA THR A 108 -57.56 -101.21 -2.19
C THR A 108 -57.59 -100.01 -3.16
N GLU A 109 -58.74 -99.73 -3.78
CA GLU A 109 -58.92 -98.54 -4.63
C GLU A 109 -58.73 -97.23 -3.86
N LEU A 110 -59.24 -97.14 -2.62
CA LEU A 110 -59.09 -95.95 -1.79
C LEU A 110 -57.61 -95.68 -1.46
N ASN A 111 -56.85 -96.71 -1.06
CA ASN A 111 -55.43 -96.56 -0.77
C ASN A 111 -54.63 -96.13 -2.00
N GLN A 112 -54.98 -96.63 -3.19
CA GLN A 112 -54.33 -96.23 -4.43
C GLN A 112 -54.63 -94.77 -4.80
N LYS A 113 -55.89 -94.32 -4.67
CA LYS A 113 -56.25 -92.91 -4.86
C LYS A 113 -55.60 -91.98 -3.84
N VAL A 114 -55.45 -92.41 -2.59
CA VAL A 114 -54.73 -91.64 -1.56
C VAL A 114 -53.26 -91.51 -1.95
N GLN A 115 -52.61 -92.59 -2.40
CA GLN A 115 -51.20 -92.55 -2.82
C GLN A 115 -50.99 -91.66 -4.05
N GLU A 116 -51.89 -91.72 -5.04
CA GLU A 116 -51.87 -90.85 -6.23
C GLU A 116 -52.05 -89.38 -5.85
N ALA A 117 -53.01 -89.06 -4.97
CA ALA A 117 -53.20 -87.71 -4.46
C ALA A 117 -51.96 -87.20 -3.68
N GLN A 118 -51.31 -88.07 -2.91
CA GLN A 118 -50.10 -87.74 -2.15
C GLN A 118 -48.90 -87.46 -3.08
N ASN A 119 -48.75 -88.26 -4.14
CA ASN A 119 -47.71 -88.05 -5.15
C ASN A 119 -47.97 -86.77 -5.96
N GLN A 120 -49.23 -86.46 -6.30
CA GLN A 120 -49.60 -85.25 -7.01
C GLN A 120 -49.40 -83.99 -6.15
N ALA A 121 -49.76 -84.06 -4.86
CA ALA A 121 -49.49 -82.99 -3.88
C ALA A 121 -47.98 -82.75 -3.69
N THR A 122 -47.17 -83.83 -3.63
CA THR A 122 -45.71 -83.72 -3.52
C THR A 122 -45.08 -83.12 -4.78
N GLY A 123 -45.56 -83.52 -5.97
CA GLY A 123 -45.12 -82.94 -7.25
C GLY A 123 -45.44 -81.44 -7.36
N GLN A 124 -46.65 -81.03 -6.96
CA GLN A 124 -47.05 -79.62 -6.90
C GLN A 124 -46.24 -78.85 -5.85
N PHE A 125 -45.98 -79.44 -4.68
CA PHE A 125 -45.15 -78.83 -3.64
C PHE A 125 -43.73 -78.56 -4.14
N ASN A 126 -43.11 -79.51 -4.84
CA ASN A 126 -41.78 -79.34 -5.41
C ASN A 126 -41.75 -78.24 -6.49
N GLN A 127 -42.76 -78.17 -7.37
CA GLN A 127 -42.88 -77.06 -8.35
C GLN A 127 -43.05 -75.70 -7.67
N VAL A 128 -43.86 -75.61 -6.61
CA VAL A 128 -44.04 -74.39 -5.83
C VAL A 128 -42.75 -74.00 -5.11
N GLN A 129 -42.01 -74.96 -4.56
CA GLN A 129 -40.72 -74.72 -3.92
C GLN A 129 -39.67 -74.22 -4.92
N GLU A 130 -39.56 -74.82 -6.10
CA GLU A 130 -38.64 -74.36 -7.15
C GLU A 130 -39.03 -72.96 -7.66
N SER A 131 -40.33 -72.69 -7.83
CA SER A 131 -40.83 -71.36 -8.19
C SER A 131 -40.51 -70.32 -7.12
N LEU A 132 -40.72 -70.63 -5.84
CA LEU A 132 -40.36 -69.76 -4.70
C LEU A 132 -38.85 -69.50 -4.62
N GLN A 133 -38.02 -70.51 -4.90
CA GLN A 133 -36.56 -70.33 -4.98
C GLN A 133 -36.16 -69.45 -6.19
N GLY A 134 -36.83 -69.59 -7.34
CA GLY A 134 -36.65 -68.71 -8.50
C GLY A 134 -37.04 -67.25 -8.20
N VAL A 135 -38.16 -67.05 -7.51
CA VAL A 135 -38.60 -65.73 -7.02
C VAL A 135 -37.58 -65.16 -6.03
N SER A 136 -37.10 -65.96 -5.07
CA SER A 136 -36.10 -65.53 -4.09
C SER A 136 -34.79 -65.09 -4.76
N ARG A 137 -34.27 -65.86 -5.74
CA ARG A 137 -33.08 -65.46 -6.51
C ARG A 137 -33.31 -64.18 -7.31
N THR A 138 -34.52 -63.98 -7.85
CA THR A 138 -34.89 -62.77 -8.57
C THR A 138 -34.92 -61.56 -7.62
N ILE A 139 -35.52 -61.71 -6.43
CA ILE A 139 -35.51 -60.68 -5.38
C ILE A 139 -34.07 -60.32 -4.99
N SER A 140 -33.21 -61.31 -4.72
CA SER A 140 -31.80 -61.04 -4.40
C SER A 140 -31.05 -60.32 -5.53
N THR A 141 -31.37 -60.63 -6.79
CA THR A 141 -30.79 -59.93 -7.94
C THR A 141 -31.29 -58.48 -8.03
N ILE A 142 -32.56 -58.23 -7.71
CA ILE A 142 -33.14 -56.89 -7.65
C ILE A 142 -32.52 -56.09 -6.50
N GLU A 143 -32.39 -56.67 -5.31
CA GLU A 143 -31.74 -56.04 -4.14
C GLU A 143 -30.28 -55.67 -4.44
N ASN A 144 -29.53 -56.56 -5.10
CA ASN A 144 -28.16 -56.26 -5.52
C ASN A 144 -28.10 -55.12 -6.55
N LYS A 145 -29.00 -55.12 -7.54
CA LYS A 145 -29.10 -54.02 -8.53
C LYS A 145 -29.53 -52.70 -7.88
N GLN A 146 -30.40 -52.75 -6.88
CA GLN A 146 -30.81 -51.57 -6.10
C GLN A 146 -29.62 -51.00 -5.32
N GLY A 147 -28.82 -51.86 -4.67
CA GLY A 147 -27.58 -51.44 -4.01
C GLY A 147 -26.53 -50.86 -4.97
N GLU A 148 -26.45 -51.34 -6.22
CA GLU A 148 -25.60 -50.71 -7.26
C GLU A 148 -26.14 -49.34 -7.72
N ILE A 149 -27.47 -49.19 -7.82
CA ILE A 149 -28.12 -47.92 -8.13
C ILE A 149 -27.87 -46.91 -7.01
N ASP A 150 -28.04 -47.30 -5.75
CA ASP A 150 -27.77 -46.43 -4.59
C ASP A 150 -26.32 -45.92 -4.59
N LYS A 151 -25.34 -46.80 -4.84
CA LYS A 151 -23.94 -46.40 -4.99
C LYS A 151 -23.72 -45.37 -6.10
N LYS A 152 -24.35 -45.56 -7.27
CA LYS A 152 -24.25 -44.62 -8.39
C LYS A 152 -24.93 -43.28 -8.08
N VAL A 153 -26.08 -43.31 -7.40
CA VAL A 153 -26.79 -42.09 -6.96
C VAL A 153 -25.94 -41.32 -5.96
N THR A 154 -25.37 -41.98 -4.95
CA THR A 154 -24.45 -41.34 -4.00
C THR A 154 -23.22 -40.75 -4.69
N GLN A 155 -22.64 -41.45 -5.67
CA GLN A 155 -21.52 -40.89 -6.45
C GLN A 155 -21.95 -39.65 -7.24
N PHE A 156 -23.12 -39.67 -7.90
CA PHE A 156 -23.65 -38.50 -8.60
C PHE A 156 -23.92 -37.31 -7.66
N GLU A 157 -24.40 -37.56 -6.44
CA GLU A 157 -24.60 -36.51 -5.42
C GLU A 157 -23.26 -35.89 -4.99
N GLN A 158 -22.23 -36.72 -4.78
CA GLN A 158 -20.88 -36.27 -4.46
C GLN A 158 -20.27 -35.44 -5.60
N ASP A 159 -20.34 -35.94 -6.84
CA ASP A 159 -19.83 -35.24 -8.02
C ASP A 159 -20.57 -33.91 -8.25
N SER A 160 -21.90 -33.91 -8.11
CA SER A 160 -22.73 -32.70 -8.20
C SER A 160 -22.37 -31.65 -7.15
N SER A 161 -22.10 -32.08 -5.92
CA SER A 161 -21.62 -31.22 -4.83
C SER A 161 -20.24 -30.62 -5.13
N GLY A 162 -19.34 -31.41 -5.73
CA GLY A 162 -18.04 -30.96 -6.22
C GLY A 162 -18.14 -29.93 -7.34
N PHE A 163 -19.06 -30.14 -8.29
CA PHE A 163 -19.35 -29.17 -9.36
C PHE A 163 -19.91 -27.86 -8.79
N LYS A 164 -20.85 -27.92 -7.83
CA LYS A 164 -21.39 -26.74 -7.15
C LYS A 164 -20.30 -25.92 -6.47
N THR A 165 -19.45 -26.57 -5.70
CA THR A 165 -18.30 -25.92 -5.01
C THR A 165 -17.35 -25.26 -6.01
N SER A 166 -17.10 -25.92 -7.14
CA SER A 166 -16.24 -25.39 -8.21
C SER A 166 -16.85 -24.13 -8.86
N ILE A 167 -18.16 -24.14 -9.15
CA ILE A 167 -18.88 -22.99 -9.69
C ILE A 167 -18.88 -21.83 -8.69
N GLU A 168 -19.17 -22.07 -7.41
CA GLU A 168 -19.11 -21.04 -6.36
C GLU A 168 -17.72 -20.40 -6.26
N SER A 169 -16.66 -21.22 -6.33
CA SER A 169 -15.28 -20.71 -6.35
C SER A 169 -14.99 -19.89 -7.61
N LEU A 170 -15.50 -20.27 -8.78
CA LEU A 170 -15.33 -19.53 -10.02
C LEU A 170 -16.10 -18.21 -9.99
N THR A 171 -17.33 -18.19 -9.48
CA THR A 171 -18.12 -16.96 -9.29
C THR A 171 -17.44 -15.98 -8.34
N LYS A 172 -16.81 -16.48 -7.27
CA LYS A 172 -16.01 -15.63 -6.38
C LYS A 172 -14.80 -15.02 -7.10
N LYS A 173 -14.06 -15.83 -7.87
CA LYS A 173 -12.93 -15.34 -8.67
C LYS A 173 -13.36 -14.33 -9.73
N ASP A 174 -14.49 -14.55 -10.38
CA ASP A 174 -15.09 -13.61 -11.35
C ASP A 174 -15.35 -12.25 -10.69
N THR A 175 -15.98 -12.26 -9.51
CA THR A 175 -16.23 -11.04 -8.71
C THR A 175 -14.92 -10.33 -8.32
N GLU A 176 -13.91 -11.08 -7.90
CA GLU A 176 -12.59 -10.53 -7.58
C GLU A 176 -11.91 -9.92 -8.81
N ILE A 177 -12.00 -10.56 -9.99
CA ILE A 177 -11.46 -10.05 -11.25
C ILE A 177 -12.18 -8.76 -11.65
N SER A 178 -13.51 -8.71 -11.59
CA SER A 178 -14.28 -7.49 -11.85
C SER A 178 -13.86 -6.33 -10.93
N SER A 179 -13.67 -6.59 -9.63
CA SER A 179 -13.23 -5.56 -8.69
C SER A 179 -11.84 -5.00 -9.04
N LYS A 180 -10.92 -5.86 -9.49
CA LYS A 180 -9.57 -5.47 -9.94
C LYS A 180 -9.64 -4.70 -11.26
N LEU A 181 -10.47 -5.13 -12.22
CA LEU A 181 -10.66 -4.43 -13.48
C LEU A 181 -11.25 -3.03 -13.27
N ASN A 182 -12.22 -2.85 -12.38
CA ASN A 182 -12.76 -1.54 -12.02
C ASN A 182 -11.69 -0.62 -11.40
N THR A 183 -10.77 -1.19 -10.61
CA THR A 183 -9.65 -0.43 -10.04
C THR A 183 -8.68 0.01 -11.15
N VAL A 184 -8.39 -0.88 -12.12
CA VAL A 184 -7.56 -0.55 -13.28
C VAL A 184 -8.24 0.51 -14.15
N GLU A 185 -9.55 0.40 -14.40
CA GLU A 185 -10.34 1.38 -15.15
C GLU A 185 -10.25 2.77 -14.51
N SER A 186 -10.51 2.87 -13.21
CA SER A 186 -10.37 4.13 -12.46
C SER A 186 -8.94 4.69 -12.51
N THR A 187 -7.91 3.83 -12.47
CA THR A 187 -6.50 4.23 -12.57
C THR A 187 -6.19 4.78 -13.96
N VAL A 188 -6.70 4.14 -15.01
CA VAL A 188 -6.52 4.58 -16.40
C VAL A 188 -7.23 5.93 -16.62
N GLU A 189 -8.46 6.09 -16.14
CA GLU A 189 -9.18 7.37 -16.19
C GLU A 189 -8.43 8.49 -15.47
N GLY A 190 -7.92 8.22 -14.26
CA GLY A 190 -7.09 9.16 -13.51
C GLY A 190 -5.81 9.54 -14.27
N THR A 191 -5.19 8.57 -14.94
CA THR A 191 -4.01 8.80 -15.79
C THR A 191 -4.38 9.69 -16.99
N THR A 192 -5.50 9.42 -17.67
CA THR A 192 -6.00 10.26 -18.77
C THR A 192 -6.23 11.70 -18.34
N LYS A 193 -6.78 11.93 -17.14
CA LYS A 193 -6.95 13.29 -16.60
C LYS A 193 -5.63 13.99 -16.35
N ILE A 194 -4.67 13.32 -15.71
CA ILE A 194 -3.31 13.86 -15.50
C ILE A 194 -2.67 14.20 -16.84
N ILE A 195 -2.88 13.38 -17.86
CA ILE A 195 -2.36 13.62 -19.21
C ILE A 195 -2.90 14.93 -19.77
N SER A 196 -4.22 15.17 -19.66
CA SER A 196 -4.84 16.42 -20.10
C SER A 196 -4.30 17.65 -19.34
N ASP A 197 -4.16 17.57 -18.01
CA ASP A 197 -3.62 18.67 -17.19
C ASP A 197 -2.17 19.02 -17.59
N VAL A 198 -1.36 18.00 -17.90
CA VAL A 198 0.02 18.16 -18.37
C VAL A 198 0.07 18.76 -19.77
N GLN A 199 -0.82 18.36 -20.68
CA GLN A 199 -0.93 18.95 -22.02
C GLN A 199 -1.35 20.43 -21.95
N GLN A 200 -2.27 20.79 -21.06
CA GLN A 200 -2.65 22.17 -20.81
C GLN A 200 -1.45 22.99 -20.32
N THR A 201 -0.74 22.51 -19.29
CA THR A 201 0.46 23.17 -18.75
C THR A 201 1.54 23.34 -19.82
N THR A 202 1.72 22.35 -20.69
CA THR A 202 2.67 22.41 -21.81
C THR A 202 2.28 23.51 -22.81
N SER A 203 0.99 23.66 -23.08
CA SER A 203 0.45 24.69 -23.98
C SER A 203 0.65 26.11 -23.39
N GLU A 204 0.42 26.28 -22.10
CA GLU A 204 0.69 27.53 -21.38
C GLU A 204 2.18 27.88 -21.42
N LEU A 205 3.06 26.90 -21.16
CA LEU A 205 4.51 27.11 -21.23
C LEU A 205 4.97 27.49 -22.65
N LYS A 206 4.37 26.89 -23.69
CA LYS A 206 4.66 27.23 -25.10
C LYS A 206 4.30 28.68 -25.41
N LYS A 207 3.19 29.18 -24.86
CA LYS A 207 2.79 30.59 -24.96
C LYS A 207 3.82 31.50 -24.30
N THR A 208 4.18 31.25 -23.04
CA THR A 208 5.21 32.02 -22.33
C THR A 208 6.56 31.99 -23.05
N THR A 209 6.94 30.84 -23.60
CA THR A 209 8.20 30.69 -24.35
C THR A 209 8.20 31.54 -25.62
N THR A 210 7.05 31.62 -26.30
CA THR A 210 6.87 32.48 -27.48
C THR A 210 6.91 33.96 -27.10
N GLU A 211 6.26 34.35 -26.01
CA GLU A 211 6.29 35.73 -25.49
C GLU A 211 7.71 36.18 -25.13
N ILE A 212 8.51 35.33 -24.46
CA ILE A 212 9.91 35.63 -24.15
C ILE A 212 10.72 35.83 -25.44
N LYS A 213 10.50 34.98 -26.46
CA LYS A 213 11.18 35.10 -27.75
C LYS A 213 10.86 36.42 -28.44
N GLU A 214 9.59 36.81 -28.46
CA GLU A 214 9.14 38.09 -29.03
C GLU A 214 9.71 39.30 -28.27
N GLN A 215 9.69 39.27 -26.93
CA GLN A 215 10.23 40.35 -26.12
C GLN A 215 11.75 40.50 -26.30
N ALA A 216 12.48 39.38 -26.38
CA ALA A 216 13.91 39.39 -26.70
C ALA A 216 14.18 40.01 -28.09
N GLY A 217 13.34 39.72 -29.09
CA GLY A 217 13.38 40.36 -30.41
C GLY A 217 13.17 41.88 -30.34
N LYS A 218 12.13 42.32 -29.60
CA LYS A 218 11.82 43.75 -29.40
C LYS A 218 12.93 44.52 -28.68
N ILE A 219 13.61 43.88 -27.71
CA ILE A 219 14.77 44.47 -27.03
C ILE A 219 15.92 44.66 -28.03
N SER A 220 16.19 43.65 -28.87
CA SER A 220 17.17 43.73 -29.97
C SER A 220 16.89 44.94 -30.86
N GLU A 221 15.66 45.08 -31.36
CA GLU A 221 15.28 46.19 -32.26
C GLU A 221 15.39 47.58 -31.59
N LYS A 222 14.94 47.69 -30.33
CA LYS A 222 15.05 48.95 -29.57
C LYS A 222 16.51 49.33 -29.32
N LEU A 223 17.37 48.35 -29.05
CA LEU A 223 18.78 48.58 -28.78
C LEU A 223 19.48 49.12 -30.03
N THR A 224 19.27 48.50 -31.19
CA THR A 224 19.76 49.02 -32.49
C THR A 224 19.25 50.44 -32.79
N SER A 225 17.99 50.72 -32.46
CA SER A 225 17.42 52.07 -32.61
C SER A 225 18.06 53.11 -31.69
N VAL A 226 18.42 52.74 -30.46
CA VAL A 226 19.10 53.62 -29.50
C VAL A 226 20.54 53.88 -29.93
N GLU A 227 21.27 52.84 -30.35
CA GLU A 227 22.62 52.94 -30.89
C GLU A 227 22.67 53.92 -32.08
N THR A 228 21.76 53.75 -33.04
CA THR A 228 21.65 54.64 -34.22
C THR A 228 21.34 56.10 -33.83
N LYS A 229 20.57 56.34 -32.76
CA LYS A 229 20.27 57.71 -32.30
C LYS A 229 21.45 58.37 -31.59
N VAL A 230 22.23 57.61 -30.83
CA VAL A 230 23.43 58.08 -30.15
C VAL A 230 24.51 58.44 -31.18
N ASP A 231 24.72 57.59 -32.19
CA ASP A 231 25.72 57.81 -33.24
C ASP A 231 25.44 59.05 -34.11
N ASN A 232 24.17 59.48 -34.20
CA ASN A 232 23.75 60.59 -35.07
C ASN A 232 23.55 61.95 -34.34
N THR A 233 24.03 62.12 -33.10
CA THR A 233 23.86 63.36 -32.32
C THR A 233 25.18 64.17 -32.22
N GLU A 234 25.29 65.31 -32.94
CA GLU A 234 26.41 66.28 -32.79
C GLU A 234 25.91 67.63 -32.21
N ILE A 235 26.49 68.09 -31.08
CA ILE A 235 26.20 69.40 -30.47
C ILE A 235 27.51 70.13 -30.14
N GLY A 236 27.67 71.38 -30.60
CA GLY A 236 28.80 72.26 -30.30
C GLY A 236 28.79 72.80 -28.85
N VAL A 237 29.18 71.96 -27.88
CA VAL A 237 29.22 72.28 -26.43
C VAL A 237 30.59 71.95 -25.81
N ARG A 238 31.49 71.38 -26.61
CA ARG A 238 32.74 70.77 -26.15
C ARG A 238 33.70 71.83 -25.59
N ASN A 239 33.97 71.72 -24.29
CA ASN A 239 35.11 72.40 -23.69
C ASN A 239 36.38 71.66 -24.11
N LEU A 240 37.29 72.33 -24.82
CA LEU A 240 38.56 71.79 -25.29
C LEU A 240 39.64 71.81 -24.20
N LEU A 241 39.37 72.38 -23.02
CA LEU A 241 40.31 72.42 -21.89
C LEU A 241 40.02 71.32 -20.87
N LEU A 242 41.03 70.48 -20.62
CA LEU A 242 40.98 69.34 -19.70
C LEU A 242 41.17 69.78 -18.25
N GLU A 243 40.56 69.03 -17.32
CA GLU A 243 40.72 69.18 -15.87
C GLU A 243 40.29 70.56 -15.32
N THR A 244 39.56 71.35 -16.10
CA THR A 244 39.09 72.68 -15.71
C THR A 244 38.03 72.65 -14.60
N ALA A 245 37.56 71.45 -14.24
CA ALA A 245 36.70 71.23 -13.10
C ALA A 245 37.45 71.40 -11.76
N THR A 246 38.72 71.00 -11.71
CA THR A 246 39.53 70.89 -10.50
C THR A 246 40.75 71.83 -10.50
N LYS A 247 41.25 72.24 -11.68
CA LYS A 247 42.35 73.21 -11.82
C LYS A 247 41.86 74.66 -11.88
N SER A 248 42.55 75.55 -11.16
CA SER A 248 42.27 77.00 -11.12
C SER A 248 43.56 77.81 -10.86
N HIS A 249 43.51 79.12 -11.10
CA HIS A 249 44.62 80.04 -10.84
C HIS A 249 44.19 81.10 -9.81
N SER A 250 44.76 81.04 -8.61
CA SER A 250 44.52 82.00 -7.53
C SER A 250 45.79 82.75 -7.17
N VAL A 251 45.69 84.06 -7.01
CA VAL A 251 46.79 84.97 -6.62
C VAL A 251 46.28 85.90 -5.52
N LYS A 252 47.03 86.01 -4.43
CA LYS A 252 46.74 86.92 -3.31
C LYS A 252 47.61 88.18 -3.33
N THR A 253 47.22 89.18 -2.55
CA THR A 253 47.98 90.43 -2.42
C THR A 253 49.43 90.18 -2.00
N GLY A 254 50.39 90.68 -2.78
CA GLY A 254 51.83 90.52 -2.53
C GLY A 254 52.43 89.19 -3.01
N GLU A 255 51.63 88.30 -3.61
CA GLU A 255 52.09 87.01 -4.14
C GLU A 255 52.52 87.14 -5.61
N ASN A 256 53.72 86.63 -5.95
CA ASN A 256 54.17 86.51 -7.35
C ASN A 256 54.07 85.05 -7.82
N LYS A 257 52.88 84.64 -8.27
CA LYS A 257 52.61 83.25 -8.66
C LYS A 257 52.87 83.01 -10.15
N PRO A 258 53.58 81.92 -10.53
CA PRO A 258 53.76 81.55 -11.94
C PRO A 258 52.45 81.07 -12.58
N HIS A 259 52.44 80.99 -13.92
CA HIS A 259 51.31 80.53 -14.73
C HIS A 259 50.72 79.18 -14.28
N THR A 260 49.39 79.03 -14.34
CA THR A 260 48.74 77.71 -14.26
C THR A 260 48.40 77.24 -15.67
N TYR A 261 49.00 76.14 -16.12
CA TYR A 261 48.72 75.54 -17.43
C TYR A 261 47.53 74.58 -17.38
N PHE A 262 46.75 74.55 -18.47
CA PHE A 262 45.62 73.65 -18.67
C PHE A 262 45.92 72.70 -19.83
N GLY A 263 45.54 71.44 -19.67
CA GLY A 263 45.59 70.48 -20.77
C GLY A 263 44.57 70.85 -21.84
N VAL A 264 44.86 70.48 -23.09
CA VAL A 264 43.99 70.74 -24.24
C VAL A 264 43.67 69.40 -24.89
N ALA A 265 42.45 69.22 -25.37
CA ALA A 265 42.06 68.04 -26.12
C ALA A 265 43.01 67.80 -27.33
N ASN A 266 43.41 66.55 -27.55
CA ASN A 266 44.46 66.20 -28.52
C ASN A 266 44.12 66.60 -29.97
N ASP A 267 42.85 66.54 -30.34
CA ASP A 267 42.36 66.92 -31.67
C ASP A 267 42.10 68.43 -31.83
N ALA A 268 42.27 69.24 -30.78
CA ALA A 268 42.10 70.68 -30.85
C ALA A 268 43.02 71.34 -31.89
N VAL A 269 44.21 70.77 -32.14
CA VAL A 269 45.15 71.23 -33.19
C VAL A 269 44.55 71.17 -34.59
N THR A 270 43.65 70.21 -34.84
CA THR A 270 42.92 70.08 -36.10
C THR A 270 41.64 70.92 -36.08
N LEU A 271 40.91 70.89 -34.96
CA LEU A 271 39.61 71.55 -34.85
C LEU A 271 39.69 73.08 -34.85
N MET A 272 40.76 73.66 -34.30
CA MET A 272 40.90 75.11 -34.17
C MET A 272 41.43 75.79 -35.44
N GLN A 273 42.09 75.07 -36.35
CA GLN A 273 42.71 75.67 -37.53
C GLN A 273 41.68 76.42 -38.39
N GLY A 274 41.94 77.71 -38.63
CA GLY A 274 41.06 78.57 -39.44
C GLY A 274 39.67 78.82 -38.85
N LYS A 275 39.41 78.41 -37.59
CA LYS A 275 38.10 78.54 -36.95
C LYS A 275 38.05 79.72 -35.97
N ASN A 276 36.83 80.13 -35.66
CA ASN A 276 36.58 81.01 -34.52
C ASN A 276 36.68 80.20 -33.22
N ILE A 277 37.29 80.80 -32.21
CA ILE A 277 37.35 80.26 -30.86
C ILE A 277 36.69 81.23 -29.89
N ALA A 278 35.93 80.67 -28.96
CA ALA A 278 35.34 81.38 -27.85
C ALA A 278 36.05 80.95 -26.56
N MET A 279 36.41 81.93 -25.74
CA MET A 279 37.15 81.77 -24.50
C MET A 279 36.31 82.34 -23.37
N SER A 280 36.14 81.58 -22.29
CA SER A 280 35.48 82.10 -21.10
C SER A 280 36.06 81.54 -19.81
N PHE A 281 35.89 82.25 -18.71
CA PHE A 281 36.24 81.79 -17.37
C PHE A 281 35.37 82.48 -16.31
N LEU A 282 35.36 81.92 -15.09
CA LEU A 282 34.71 82.53 -13.94
C LEU A 282 35.76 83.22 -13.06
N PHE A 283 35.46 84.46 -12.67
CA PHE A 283 36.33 85.29 -11.85
C PHE A 283 35.69 85.55 -10.48
N THR A 284 36.46 85.26 -9.44
CA THR A 284 36.09 85.52 -8.05
C THR A 284 37.19 86.33 -7.40
N GLY A 285 36.86 87.41 -6.70
CA GLY A 285 37.87 88.24 -6.03
C GLY A 285 37.63 89.74 -6.14
N LYS A 286 38.57 90.52 -5.63
CA LYS A 286 38.53 91.99 -5.61
C LYS A 286 39.91 92.54 -5.90
N VAL A 287 39.98 93.39 -6.93
CA VAL A 287 41.16 94.19 -7.26
C VAL A 287 40.95 95.61 -6.74
N THR A 288 41.86 96.10 -5.89
CA THR A 288 41.80 97.44 -5.29
C THR A 288 42.72 98.45 -5.97
N ALA A 289 43.74 97.98 -6.67
CA ALA A 289 44.59 98.81 -7.53
C ALA A 289 45.25 97.94 -8.61
N TRP A 290 45.45 98.49 -9.80
CA TRP A 290 46.35 97.92 -10.80
C TRP A 290 47.69 98.64 -10.76
N GLY A 291 48.79 97.90 -10.94
CA GLY A 291 50.10 98.49 -11.08
C GLY A 291 50.33 99.13 -12.46
N THR A 292 51.57 99.54 -12.71
CA THR A 292 51.98 100.28 -13.91
C THR A 292 52.77 99.43 -14.91
N THR A 293 53.18 98.22 -14.55
CA THR A 293 54.08 97.36 -15.33
C THR A 293 53.42 96.04 -15.69
N ASN A 294 52.94 95.90 -16.93
CA ASN A 294 52.43 94.65 -17.48
C ASN A 294 51.24 94.01 -16.71
N LYS A 295 50.40 94.84 -16.08
CA LYS A 295 49.14 94.44 -15.43
C LYS A 295 48.27 93.56 -16.31
N TRP A 296 47.84 92.43 -15.77
CA TRP A 296 47.01 91.46 -16.49
C TRP A 296 46.40 90.47 -15.51
N ALA A 297 45.10 90.18 -15.64
CA ALA A 297 44.50 88.95 -15.13
C ALA A 297 43.61 88.27 -16.19
N GLY A 298 43.70 86.96 -16.34
CA GLY A 298 42.89 86.18 -17.28
C GLY A 298 43.54 84.86 -17.69
N PHE A 299 43.09 84.30 -18.82
CA PHE A 299 43.78 83.17 -19.45
C PHE A 299 44.07 83.44 -20.93
N GLU A 300 45.11 82.82 -21.45
CA GLU A 300 45.60 82.99 -22.81
C GLU A 300 45.88 81.64 -23.47
N VAL A 301 45.62 81.62 -24.76
CA VAL A 301 45.85 80.53 -25.69
C VAL A 301 47.00 80.95 -26.59
N LYS A 302 48.13 80.25 -26.45
CA LYS A 302 49.29 80.34 -27.35
C LYS A 302 49.18 79.21 -28.36
N ILE A 303 49.10 79.57 -29.64
CA ILE A 303 49.05 78.65 -30.77
C ILE A 303 50.38 78.74 -31.49
N THR A 304 51.11 77.63 -31.54
CA THR A 304 52.35 77.47 -32.31
C THR A 304 52.01 76.81 -33.62
N PHE A 305 52.35 77.44 -34.74
CA PHE A 305 52.15 76.84 -36.07
C PHE A 305 53.36 76.01 -36.48
N THR A 306 53.18 75.13 -37.46
CA THR A 306 54.25 74.28 -38.01
C THR A 306 55.40 75.05 -38.64
N ASP A 307 55.16 76.28 -39.10
CA ASP A 307 56.18 77.24 -39.58
C ASP A 307 56.96 77.94 -38.45
N ASN A 308 56.71 77.57 -37.19
CA ASN A 308 57.24 78.18 -35.96
C ASN A 308 56.82 79.63 -35.70
N THR A 309 55.81 80.15 -36.40
CA THR A 309 55.12 81.39 -36.01
C THR A 309 54.14 81.14 -34.86
N PHE A 310 53.74 82.20 -34.14
CA PHE A 310 52.84 82.09 -33.00
C PHE A 310 51.65 83.04 -33.10
N GLN A 311 50.50 82.61 -32.58
CA GLN A 311 49.35 83.46 -32.31
C GLN A 311 49.01 83.41 -30.83
N TYR A 312 48.78 84.58 -30.24
CA TYR A 312 48.26 84.71 -28.88
C TYR A 312 46.82 85.20 -28.93
N SER A 313 45.95 84.55 -28.18
CA SER A 313 44.53 84.94 -28.05
C SER A 313 44.13 84.80 -26.59
N SER A 314 43.60 85.86 -26.01
CA SER A 314 43.43 85.94 -24.55
C SER A 314 42.07 86.47 -24.13
N CYS A 315 41.53 85.90 -23.05
CA CYS A 315 40.42 86.47 -22.32
C CYS A 315 40.97 87.16 -21.07
N ARG A 316 41.01 88.50 -21.08
CA ARG A 316 41.62 89.31 -20.01
C ARG A 316 40.62 90.28 -19.38
N VAL A 317 40.88 90.69 -18.14
CA VAL A 317 39.94 91.50 -17.34
C VAL A 317 40.50 92.81 -16.79
N GLU A 318 41.78 93.13 -16.99
CA GLU A 318 42.41 94.33 -16.41
C GLU A 318 41.68 95.63 -16.76
N ASN A 319 41.09 95.71 -17.96
CA ASN A 319 40.33 96.87 -18.44
C ASN A 319 38.81 96.69 -18.31
N ARG A 320 38.34 95.61 -17.68
CA ARG A 320 36.92 95.23 -17.55
C ARG A 320 36.44 95.15 -16.11
N LEU A 321 37.36 95.12 -15.13
CA LEU A 321 37.01 95.14 -13.72
C LEU A 321 36.79 96.59 -13.23
N THR A 322 35.79 96.76 -12.37
CA THR A 322 35.58 97.97 -11.58
C THR A 322 36.42 97.86 -10.31
N ILE A 323 37.34 98.81 -10.11
CA ILE A 323 38.21 98.83 -8.93
C ILE A 323 37.39 98.88 -7.64
N GLY A 324 37.74 98.04 -6.67
CA GLY A 324 37.09 97.97 -5.37
C GLY A 324 35.84 97.09 -5.29
N LYS A 325 35.29 96.63 -6.43
CA LYS A 325 34.14 95.72 -6.50
C LYS A 325 34.55 94.29 -6.14
N GLN A 326 33.73 93.62 -5.32
CA GLN A 326 33.85 92.18 -5.07
C GLN A 326 33.10 91.40 -6.14
N TYR A 327 33.80 90.52 -6.86
CA TYR A 327 33.23 89.60 -7.84
C TYR A 327 33.06 88.21 -7.22
N LYS A 328 31.98 87.53 -7.58
CA LYS A 328 31.64 86.17 -7.13
C LYS A 328 31.26 85.35 -8.36
N GLN A 329 32.21 84.57 -8.88
CA GLN A 329 32.05 83.74 -10.08
C GLN A 329 31.45 84.51 -11.28
N GLU A 330 31.86 85.77 -11.45
CA GLU A 330 31.42 86.58 -12.58
C GLU A 330 32.07 86.03 -13.84
N ARG A 331 31.27 85.85 -14.90
CA ARG A 331 31.75 85.25 -16.13
C ARG A 331 32.33 86.29 -17.07
N PHE A 332 33.56 86.05 -17.52
CA PHE A 332 34.21 86.85 -18.54
C PHE A 332 34.39 86.03 -19.82
N THR A 333 34.18 86.67 -20.96
CA THR A 333 34.24 86.04 -22.29
C THR A 333 35.10 86.85 -23.25
N ALA A 334 35.68 86.19 -24.23
CA ALA A 334 36.38 86.76 -25.38
C ALA A 334 36.27 85.81 -26.59
N SER A 335 36.49 86.30 -27.80
CA SER A 335 36.58 85.46 -28.99
C SER A 335 37.74 85.90 -29.87
N ALA A 336 38.27 84.96 -30.67
CA ALA A 336 39.35 85.21 -31.62
C ALA A 336 39.21 84.31 -32.85
N VAL A 337 39.76 84.74 -33.99
CA VAL A 337 39.91 83.90 -35.18
C VAL A 337 41.30 83.29 -35.14
N VAL A 338 41.39 81.96 -35.21
CA VAL A 338 42.67 81.25 -35.34
C VAL A 338 43.12 81.33 -36.80
N MET A 339 44.39 81.66 -37.04
CA MET A 339 44.94 81.69 -38.39
C MET A 339 44.74 80.33 -39.09
N ASP A 340 44.39 80.36 -40.37
CA ASP A 340 44.25 79.16 -41.18
C ASP A 340 45.62 78.62 -41.60
N LYS A 341 46.31 78.04 -40.63
CA LYS A 341 47.63 77.43 -40.76
C LYS A 341 47.69 76.13 -39.93
N PRO A 342 48.41 75.10 -40.39
CA PRO A 342 48.58 73.87 -39.61
C PRO A 342 49.21 74.15 -38.24
N ILE A 343 48.51 73.74 -37.19
CA ILE A 343 48.89 73.96 -35.79
C ILE A 343 49.84 72.84 -35.33
N LYS A 344 50.98 73.23 -34.75
CA LYS A 344 51.98 72.32 -34.16
C LYS A 344 51.66 72.02 -32.69
N GLU A 345 51.30 73.05 -31.92
CA GLU A 345 51.08 72.93 -30.48
C GLU A 345 50.13 74.04 -30.00
N ILE A 346 49.27 73.72 -29.03
CA ILE A 346 48.43 74.69 -28.33
C ILE A 346 48.80 74.63 -26.85
N SER A 347 49.15 75.77 -26.28
CA SER A 347 49.43 75.92 -24.86
C SER A 347 48.47 76.93 -24.25
N VAL A 348 47.74 76.53 -23.21
CA VAL A 348 46.74 77.38 -22.54
C VAL A 348 47.12 77.57 -21.10
N TYR A 349 47.14 78.82 -20.63
CA TYR A 349 47.47 79.13 -19.25
C TYR A 349 46.70 80.32 -18.70
N ALA A 350 46.46 80.30 -17.38
CA ALA A 350 45.94 81.44 -16.63
C ALA A 350 47.06 82.16 -15.86
N LEU A 351 46.92 83.47 -15.75
CA LEU A 351 47.86 84.36 -15.09
C LEU A 351 47.13 85.56 -14.47
N ALA A 352 47.60 86.01 -13.30
CA ALA A 352 47.26 87.32 -12.75
C ALA A 352 48.52 87.97 -12.16
N ARG A 353 48.84 89.22 -12.55
CA ARG A 353 50.05 89.95 -12.12
C ARG A 353 49.88 91.46 -12.07
N ASP A 354 50.77 92.11 -11.31
CA ASP A 354 50.88 93.57 -11.14
C ASP A 354 49.55 94.25 -10.75
N PHE A 355 49.01 93.80 -9.61
CA PHE A 355 47.78 94.32 -9.01
C PHE A 355 47.81 94.16 -7.48
N THR A 356 46.94 94.89 -6.78
CA THR A 356 46.65 94.73 -5.35
C THR A 356 45.26 94.16 -5.19
N GLY A 357 45.11 93.10 -4.40
CA GLY A 357 43.85 92.37 -4.22
C GLY A 357 44.03 90.86 -4.25
N ASP A 358 42.94 90.13 -4.06
CA ASP A 358 42.90 88.66 -4.09
C ASP A 358 41.97 88.21 -5.22
N VAL A 359 42.45 87.31 -6.08
CA VAL A 359 41.71 86.83 -7.26
C VAL A 359 41.82 85.33 -7.43
N LEU A 360 40.78 84.76 -8.05
CA LEU A 360 40.65 83.38 -8.47
C LEU A 360 40.05 83.35 -9.88
N ILE A 361 40.78 82.72 -10.79
CA ILE A 361 40.35 82.37 -12.15
C ILE A 361 40.06 80.87 -12.13
N GLU A 362 38.80 80.51 -12.29
CA GLU A 362 38.33 79.13 -12.24
C GLU A 362 37.43 78.81 -13.43
N LYS A 363 37.27 77.51 -13.71
CA LYS A 363 36.41 77.01 -14.78
C LYS A 363 36.68 77.65 -16.16
N PRO A 364 37.95 77.71 -16.63
CA PRO A 364 38.19 78.18 -17.99
C PRO A 364 37.56 77.21 -19.00
N LYS A 365 37.02 77.75 -20.09
CA LYS A 365 36.44 77.01 -21.21
C LYS A 365 36.94 77.59 -22.52
N LEU A 366 37.43 76.71 -23.38
CA LEU A 366 37.79 76.99 -24.76
C LEU A 366 36.87 76.17 -25.66
N GLU A 367 36.19 76.80 -26.61
CA GLU A 367 35.24 76.11 -27.48
C GLU A 367 35.32 76.68 -28.91
N ILE A 368 35.03 75.85 -29.91
CA ILE A 368 34.93 76.32 -31.31
C ILE A 368 33.62 77.11 -31.46
N GLY A 369 33.73 78.34 -31.95
CA GLY A 369 32.60 79.25 -32.12
C GLY A 369 32.96 80.69 -31.75
N THR A 370 31.98 81.59 -31.88
CA THR A 370 32.13 83.02 -31.53
C THR A 370 31.39 83.38 -30.24
N ILE A 371 30.53 82.50 -29.75
CA ILE A 371 29.70 82.69 -28.56
C ILE A 371 30.13 81.67 -27.51
N SER A 372 30.57 82.15 -26.35
CA SER A 372 30.88 81.24 -25.25
C SER A 372 29.59 80.66 -24.64
N THR A 373 29.59 79.39 -24.26
CA THR A 373 28.49 78.73 -23.54
C THR A 373 28.77 78.60 -22.03
N ALA A 374 27.80 78.16 -21.23
CA ALA A 374 28.04 77.88 -19.81
C ALA A 374 29.15 76.84 -19.65
N TRP A 375 29.92 76.92 -18.55
CA TRP A 375 31.01 75.98 -18.34
C TRP A 375 30.47 74.55 -18.20
N THR A 376 31.13 73.63 -18.90
CA THR A 376 30.97 72.19 -18.81
C THR A 376 32.38 71.58 -18.74
N PRO A 377 32.59 70.45 -18.06
CA PRO A 377 33.85 69.72 -18.17
C PRO A 377 34.06 69.26 -19.62
N ALA A 378 35.31 69.01 -19.98
CA ALA A 378 35.63 68.43 -21.29
C ALA A 378 34.92 67.07 -21.41
N PRO A 379 34.35 66.68 -22.57
CA PRO A 379 33.80 65.33 -22.78
C PRO A 379 34.80 64.21 -22.47
N GLU A 380 36.09 64.49 -22.64
CA GLU A 380 37.20 63.61 -22.29
C GLU A 380 37.32 63.37 -20.78
N ASP A 381 36.74 64.27 -19.97
CA ASP A 381 36.60 64.12 -18.52
C ASP A 381 35.28 63.42 -18.12
N GLN A 382 34.50 62.89 -19.09
CA GLN A 382 33.21 62.17 -18.90
C GLN A 382 33.26 60.73 -19.45
N VAL A 383 32.30 59.88 -19.05
CA VAL A 383 32.20 58.46 -19.52
C VAL A 383 32.10 58.41 -21.05
N THR A 384 32.95 57.61 -21.68
CA THR A 384 33.19 57.63 -23.14
C THR A 384 32.11 56.87 -23.91
N THR A 385 31.89 57.25 -25.18
CA THR A 385 31.05 56.53 -26.15
C THR A 385 31.42 55.06 -26.25
N ASP A 386 32.71 54.73 -26.10
CA ASP A 386 33.22 53.36 -26.12
C ASP A 386 32.65 52.48 -25.00
N GLU A 387 32.44 53.03 -23.80
CA GLU A 387 31.84 52.29 -22.69
C GLU A 387 30.34 52.00 -22.93
N PHE A 388 29.64 52.93 -23.60
CA PHE A 388 28.25 52.75 -24.01
C PHE A 388 28.12 51.68 -25.11
N THR A 389 28.94 51.75 -26.16
CA THR A 389 28.97 50.76 -27.25
C THR A 389 29.31 49.37 -26.73
N LYS A 390 30.31 49.24 -25.84
CA LYS A 390 30.65 47.96 -25.22
C LYS A 390 29.49 47.34 -24.45
N LYS A 391 28.77 48.14 -23.64
CA LYS A 391 27.58 47.66 -22.90
C LYS A 391 26.45 47.27 -23.85
N THR A 392 26.25 48.00 -24.95
CA THR A 392 25.27 47.65 -25.99
C THR A 392 25.59 46.28 -26.61
N THR A 393 26.83 46.04 -27.03
CA THR A 393 27.26 44.73 -27.58
C THR A 393 27.14 43.59 -26.57
N GLU A 394 27.45 43.82 -25.29
CA GLU A 394 27.27 42.82 -24.22
C GLU A 394 25.79 42.44 -24.03
N ILE A 395 24.88 43.41 -24.09
CA ILE A 395 23.43 43.18 -24.01
C ILE A 395 22.94 42.40 -25.24
N GLU A 396 23.41 42.72 -26.46
CA GLU A 396 23.08 41.95 -27.67
C GLU A 396 23.49 40.48 -27.55
N LYS A 397 24.73 40.22 -27.14
CA LYS A 397 25.22 38.85 -26.89
C LYS A 397 24.37 38.12 -25.86
N SER A 398 23.97 38.80 -24.78
CA SER A 398 23.08 38.23 -23.76
C SER A 398 21.68 37.92 -24.33
N VAL A 399 21.12 38.80 -25.15
CA VAL A 399 19.80 38.61 -25.79
C VAL A 399 19.81 37.43 -26.76
N ASP A 400 20.87 37.25 -27.54
CA ASP A 400 21.01 36.10 -28.44
C ASP A 400 21.23 34.78 -27.69
N GLY A 401 21.95 34.81 -26.56
CA GLY A 401 22.02 33.68 -25.64
C GLY A 401 20.64 33.27 -25.10
N VAL A 402 19.79 34.24 -24.77
CA VAL A 402 18.38 33.99 -24.39
C VAL A 402 17.58 33.41 -25.56
N LYS A 403 17.67 33.96 -26.78
CA LYS A 403 16.97 33.42 -27.97
C LYS A 403 17.36 31.96 -28.25
N THR A 404 18.64 31.63 -28.14
CA THR A 404 19.16 30.26 -28.33
C THR A 404 18.60 29.32 -27.28
N THR A 405 18.65 29.71 -26.00
CA THR A 405 18.12 28.93 -24.89
C THR A 405 16.62 28.69 -25.05
N VAL A 406 15.86 29.72 -25.40
CA VAL A 406 14.42 29.65 -25.65
C VAL A 406 14.10 28.71 -26.81
N THR A 407 14.89 28.74 -27.89
CA THR A 407 14.71 27.81 -29.02
C THR A 407 14.95 26.35 -28.63
N ASN A 408 15.96 26.07 -27.79
CA ASN A 408 16.21 24.73 -27.26
C ASN A 408 15.06 24.24 -26.36
N VAL A 409 14.45 25.14 -25.58
CA VAL A 409 13.25 24.85 -24.79
C VAL A 409 12.06 24.53 -25.70
N GLN A 410 11.83 25.29 -26.78
CA GLN A 410 10.78 24.99 -27.77
C GLN A 410 10.94 23.61 -28.41
N ASN A 411 12.17 23.24 -28.77
CA ASN A 411 12.47 21.91 -29.33
C ASN A 411 12.18 20.79 -28.32
N SER A 412 12.52 21.02 -27.05
CA SER A 412 12.25 20.07 -25.97
C SER A 412 10.74 19.91 -25.71
N GLN A 413 9.98 21.00 -25.77
CA GLN A 413 8.51 21.00 -25.66
C GLN A 413 7.86 20.17 -26.77
N ALA A 414 8.31 20.31 -28.03
CA ALA A 414 7.81 19.51 -29.14
C ALA A 414 8.08 18.00 -28.95
N GLY A 415 9.25 17.64 -28.41
CA GLY A 415 9.56 16.26 -28.04
C GLY A 415 8.67 15.73 -26.91
N PHE A 416 8.33 16.58 -25.94
CA PHE A 416 7.42 16.24 -24.85
C PHE A 416 5.98 16.06 -25.34
N GLU A 417 5.45 16.96 -26.20
CA GLU A 417 4.13 16.84 -26.83
C GLU A 417 3.97 15.50 -27.56
N LYS A 418 4.99 15.08 -28.33
CA LYS A 418 4.97 13.80 -29.03
C LYS A 418 4.92 12.60 -28.09
N ARG A 419 5.74 12.62 -27.02
CA ARG A 419 5.70 11.56 -25.98
C ARG A 419 4.34 11.54 -25.30
N MET A 420 3.76 12.70 -25.04
CA MET A 420 2.48 12.84 -24.37
C MET A 420 1.34 12.24 -25.21
N SER A 421 1.32 12.52 -26.51
CA SER A 421 0.35 11.94 -27.44
C SER A 421 0.44 10.41 -27.52
N ASN A 422 1.65 9.84 -27.52
CA ASN A 422 1.83 8.39 -27.47
C ASN A 422 1.29 7.78 -26.17
N VAL A 423 1.50 8.45 -25.04
CA VAL A 423 0.99 8.00 -23.73
C VAL A 423 -0.54 8.09 -23.70
N GLU A 424 -1.12 9.17 -24.24
CA GLU A 424 -2.58 9.33 -24.37
C GLU A 424 -3.21 8.23 -25.23
N GLN A 425 -2.61 7.92 -26.38
CA GLN A 425 -3.06 6.83 -27.24
C GLN A 425 -2.99 5.48 -26.52
N THR A 426 -1.92 5.25 -25.76
CA THR A 426 -1.76 4.01 -24.96
C THR A 426 -2.79 3.93 -23.84
N ALA A 427 -3.02 5.01 -23.10
CA ALA A 427 -4.02 5.06 -22.03
C ALA A 427 -5.45 4.82 -22.57
N THR A 428 -5.78 5.43 -23.71
CA THR A 428 -7.08 5.24 -24.38
C THR A 428 -7.24 3.80 -24.90
N GLY A 429 -6.17 3.22 -25.45
CA GLY A 429 -6.14 1.82 -25.87
C GLY A 429 -6.31 0.84 -24.69
N LEU A 430 -5.69 1.13 -23.55
CA LEU A 430 -5.87 0.35 -22.32
C LEU A 430 -7.29 0.48 -21.78
N SER A 431 -7.87 1.69 -21.76
CA SER A 431 -9.26 1.92 -21.33
C SER A 431 -10.24 1.09 -22.13
N SER A 432 -10.14 1.09 -23.47
CA SER A 432 -11.00 0.27 -24.31
C SER A 432 -10.78 -1.24 -24.09
N THR A 433 -9.53 -1.68 -23.91
CA THR A 433 -9.21 -3.08 -23.62
C THR A 433 -9.79 -3.53 -22.27
N VAL A 434 -9.64 -2.71 -21.22
CA VAL A 434 -10.17 -2.99 -19.88
C VAL A 434 -11.69 -3.04 -19.89
N SER A 435 -12.35 -2.09 -20.57
CA SER A 435 -13.81 -2.09 -20.75
C SER A 435 -14.30 -3.36 -21.45
N ASN A 436 -13.62 -3.77 -22.53
CA ASN A 436 -13.93 -5.03 -23.22
C ASN A 436 -13.74 -6.26 -22.33
N LEU A 437 -12.66 -6.32 -21.55
CA LEU A 437 -12.45 -7.39 -20.57
C LEU A 437 -13.54 -7.39 -19.50
N ASN A 438 -13.97 -6.23 -19.02
CA ASN A 438 -15.04 -6.11 -18.03
C ASN A 438 -16.37 -6.67 -18.58
N ASN A 439 -16.69 -6.38 -19.84
CA ASN A 439 -17.83 -6.97 -20.54
C ASN A 439 -17.73 -8.51 -20.63
N VAL A 440 -16.56 -9.03 -21.02
CA VAL A 440 -16.32 -10.49 -21.12
C VAL A 440 -16.48 -11.17 -19.77
N VAL A 441 -15.90 -10.61 -18.70
CA VAL A 441 -16.01 -11.15 -17.33
C VAL A 441 -17.46 -11.10 -16.86
N SER A 442 -18.16 -9.98 -17.05
CA SER A 442 -19.59 -9.88 -16.75
C SER A 442 -20.42 -10.95 -17.48
N ASP A 443 -20.16 -11.19 -18.77
CA ASP A 443 -20.88 -12.21 -19.53
C ASP A 443 -20.53 -13.63 -19.08
N GLN A 444 -19.29 -13.89 -18.65
CA GLN A 444 -18.89 -15.15 -18.02
C GLN A 444 -19.59 -15.35 -16.67
N GLY A 445 -19.64 -14.33 -15.82
CA GLY A 445 -20.38 -14.34 -14.55
C GLY A 445 -21.87 -14.65 -14.73
N LYS A 446 -22.52 -14.08 -15.77
CA LYS A 446 -23.90 -14.42 -16.12
C LYS A 446 -24.04 -15.89 -16.52
N LYS A 447 -23.16 -16.40 -17.39
CA LYS A 447 -23.17 -17.82 -17.80
C LYS A 447 -22.95 -18.77 -16.63
N LEU A 448 -22.07 -18.44 -15.69
CA LEU A 448 -21.86 -19.23 -14.47
C LEU A 448 -23.11 -19.25 -13.59
N THR A 449 -23.77 -18.10 -13.45
CA THR A 449 -25.02 -17.98 -12.68
C THR A 449 -26.16 -18.79 -13.32
N GLU A 450 -26.30 -18.72 -14.63
CA GLU A 450 -27.26 -19.52 -15.39
C GLU A 450 -26.96 -21.03 -15.29
N ALA A 451 -25.69 -21.43 -15.38
CA ALA A 451 -25.27 -22.82 -15.21
C ALA A 451 -25.58 -23.34 -13.80
N ASN A 452 -25.32 -22.55 -12.76
CA ASN A 452 -25.67 -22.89 -11.39
C ASN A 452 -27.19 -23.10 -11.24
N THR A 453 -27.98 -22.20 -11.83
CA THR A 453 -29.44 -22.27 -11.80
C THR A 453 -29.96 -23.53 -12.52
N LYS A 454 -29.42 -23.87 -13.70
CA LYS A 454 -29.78 -25.09 -14.44
C LYS A 454 -29.39 -26.36 -13.68
N LEU A 455 -28.24 -26.38 -13.01
CA LEU A 455 -27.83 -27.51 -12.18
C LEU A 455 -28.75 -27.68 -10.97
N GLU A 456 -29.15 -26.60 -10.30
CA GLU A 456 -30.12 -26.66 -9.19
C GLU A 456 -31.49 -27.15 -9.67
N GLN A 457 -31.94 -26.71 -10.85
CA GLN A 457 -33.17 -27.20 -11.47
C GLN A 457 -33.08 -28.69 -11.83
N GLN A 458 -31.97 -29.13 -12.41
CA GLN A 458 -31.74 -30.54 -12.74
C GLN A 458 -31.63 -31.41 -11.48
N ALA A 459 -30.92 -30.96 -10.45
CA ALA A 459 -30.84 -31.64 -9.17
C ALA A 459 -32.22 -31.81 -8.53
N THR A 460 -33.05 -30.76 -8.58
CA THR A 460 -34.44 -30.81 -8.10
C THR A 460 -35.29 -31.77 -8.93
N ALA A 461 -35.16 -31.77 -10.25
CA ALA A 461 -35.89 -32.67 -11.14
C ALA A 461 -35.45 -34.14 -10.99
N ILE A 462 -34.17 -34.40 -10.74
CA ILE A 462 -33.64 -35.72 -10.42
C ILE A 462 -34.16 -36.16 -9.05
N GLY A 463 -34.08 -35.30 -8.03
CA GLY A 463 -34.65 -35.55 -6.71
C GLY A 463 -36.12 -35.95 -6.79
N ALA A 464 -36.93 -35.20 -7.53
CA ALA A 464 -38.34 -35.52 -7.77
C ALA A 464 -38.56 -36.85 -8.53
N LYS A 465 -37.66 -37.23 -9.44
CA LYS A 465 -37.72 -38.52 -10.16
C LYS A 465 -37.21 -39.71 -9.34
N VAL A 466 -36.31 -39.49 -8.39
CA VAL A 466 -35.83 -40.52 -7.45
C VAL A 466 -36.81 -40.69 -6.29
N GLU A 467 -37.49 -39.61 -5.86
CA GLU A 467 -38.59 -39.64 -4.90
C GLU A 467 -39.89 -40.22 -5.45
N LEU A 468 -40.01 -40.38 -6.78
CA LEU A 468 -41.06 -41.19 -7.40
C LEU A 468 -40.88 -42.64 -6.92
N LYS A 469 -41.56 -42.98 -5.82
CA LYS A 469 -41.66 -44.28 -5.13
C LYS A 469 -42.21 -45.42 -6.01
N GLN A 470 -41.90 -45.49 -7.30
CA GLN A 470 -42.46 -46.48 -8.20
C GLN A 470 -42.05 -47.92 -7.84
N VAL A 471 -40.95 -48.10 -7.11
CA VAL A 471 -40.55 -49.43 -6.59
C VAL A 471 -41.15 -49.68 -5.20
N GLU A 472 -41.16 -48.69 -4.30
CA GLU A 472 -41.80 -48.84 -2.98
C GLU A 472 -43.33 -49.02 -3.07
N ASP A 473 -44.03 -48.28 -3.93
CA ASP A 473 -45.47 -48.43 -4.12
C ASP A 473 -45.83 -49.74 -4.84
N TYR A 474 -44.97 -50.20 -5.77
CA TYR A 474 -45.14 -51.48 -6.46
C TYR A 474 -44.89 -52.66 -5.51
N VAL A 475 -43.89 -52.58 -4.61
CA VAL A 475 -43.60 -53.58 -3.58
C VAL A 475 -44.60 -53.51 -2.41
N ALA A 476 -45.09 -52.32 -2.05
CA ALA A 476 -46.17 -52.14 -1.07
C ALA A 476 -47.51 -52.73 -1.56
N GLY A 477 -47.77 -52.70 -2.88
CA GLY A 477 -48.91 -53.39 -3.50
C GLY A 477 -48.91 -54.91 -3.33
N PHE A 478 -47.75 -55.52 -3.10
CA PHE A 478 -47.62 -56.95 -2.79
C PHE A 478 -47.87 -57.29 -1.32
N LYS A 479 -48.12 -56.30 -0.45
CA LYS A 479 -48.43 -56.52 0.99
C LYS A 479 -47.43 -57.47 1.68
N ILE A 480 -46.16 -57.46 1.27
CA ILE A 480 -45.13 -58.37 1.80
C ILE A 480 -44.95 -58.23 3.32
N PRO A 481 -44.97 -57.03 3.92
CA PRO A 481 -44.97 -56.88 5.38
C PRO A 481 -46.22 -57.48 6.04
N GLU A 482 -47.39 -57.37 5.41
CA GLU A 482 -48.65 -57.93 5.93
C GLU A 482 -48.69 -59.46 5.80
N LEU A 483 -48.06 -60.05 4.76
CA LEU A 483 -47.85 -61.48 4.63
C LEU A 483 -46.83 -62.00 5.64
N LYS A 484 -45.73 -61.27 5.88
CA LYS A 484 -44.76 -61.57 6.95
C LYS A 484 -45.39 -61.40 8.34
N GLN A 485 -46.29 -60.43 8.50
CA GLN A 485 -47.07 -60.22 9.71
C GLN A 485 -48.14 -61.30 9.88
N THR A 486 -48.79 -61.80 8.83
CA THR A 486 -49.73 -62.93 8.90
C THR A 486 -49.02 -64.24 9.23
N VAL A 487 -47.83 -64.48 8.69
CA VAL A 487 -46.99 -65.64 9.03
C VAL A 487 -46.43 -65.54 10.45
N ASN A 488 -46.01 -64.34 10.88
CA ASN A 488 -45.62 -64.09 12.26
C ASN A 488 -46.81 -64.14 13.23
N GLN A 489 -48.01 -63.72 12.80
CA GLN A 489 -49.25 -63.78 13.57
C GLN A 489 -49.66 -65.23 13.76
N ASN A 490 -49.62 -66.08 12.72
CA ASN A 490 -49.87 -67.51 12.87
C ASN A 490 -48.84 -68.22 13.78
N LYS A 491 -47.58 -67.75 13.77
CA LYS A 491 -46.55 -68.21 14.73
C LYS A 491 -46.81 -67.71 16.15
N GLN A 492 -47.32 -66.48 16.28
CA GLN A 492 -47.67 -65.86 17.55
C GLN A 492 -48.95 -66.48 18.13
N ASP A 493 -49.95 -66.81 17.31
CA ASP A 493 -51.20 -67.49 17.71
C ASP A 493 -50.90 -68.88 18.30
N LEU A 494 -49.89 -69.59 17.76
CA LEU A 494 -49.35 -70.83 18.33
C LEU A 494 -48.57 -70.63 19.64
N LEU A 495 -47.90 -69.48 19.81
CA LEU A 495 -47.20 -69.13 21.05
C LEU A 495 -48.18 -68.61 22.13
N ASP A 496 -49.28 -67.98 21.71
CA ASP A 496 -50.33 -67.42 22.55
C ASP A 496 -51.26 -68.54 23.10
N GLU A 497 -51.43 -69.65 22.37
CA GLU A 497 -52.07 -70.87 22.89
C GLU A 497 -51.23 -71.52 24.01
N LEU A 498 -49.90 -71.33 23.99
CA LEU A 498 -48.95 -71.78 25.02
C LEU A 498 -48.85 -70.81 26.21
N ALA A 499 -48.94 -69.50 25.96
CA ALA A 499 -48.86 -68.47 27.00
C ALA A 499 -50.13 -68.37 27.87
N ASN A 500 -51.31 -68.76 27.35
CA ASN A 500 -52.56 -68.77 28.11
C ASN A 500 -52.64 -69.82 29.25
N LYS A 501 -51.63 -70.68 29.41
CA LYS A 501 -51.49 -71.57 30.58
C LYS A 501 -50.67 -70.97 31.74
N LEU A 502 -50.12 -69.76 31.60
CA LEU A 502 -49.20 -69.21 32.60
C LEU A 502 -49.54 -67.76 32.98
N ALA A 503 -50.45 -67.65 33.97
CA ALA A 503 -50.52 -66.60 35.00
C ALA A 503 -51.18 -65.24 34.69
N THR A 504 -52.33 -65.05 35.35
CA THR A 504 -52.92 -63.80 35.87
C THR A 504 -52.08 -63.18 37.02
N GLU A 505 -51.87 -61.85 37.01
CA GLU A 505 -52.26 -60.88 38.09
C GLU A 505 -51.74 -59.43 37.82
N GLN A 506 -52.49 -58.44 38.32
CA GLN A 506 -52.39 -56.98 38.12
C GLN A 506 -51.57 -56.27 39.23
N PHE A 507 -51.01 -55.06 39.00
CA PHE A 507 -51.45 -53.77 39.62
C PHE A 507 -50.60 -52.52 39.22
N ASN A 508 -51.23 -51.33 39.32
CA ASN A 508 -50.77 -49.96 38.95
C ASN A 508 -49.97 -49.19 40.04
N GLN A 509 -49.12 -48.20 39.65
CA GLN A 509 -49.26 -46.74 39.99
C GLN A 509 -48.05 -45.82 39.64
N LYS A 510 -48.37 -44.53 39.38
CA LYS A 510 -47.56 -43.31 39.09
C LYS A 510 -47.13 -43.08 37.62
N MET A 511 -47.87 -42.22 36.89
CA MET A 511 -47.55 -41.91 35.48
C MET A 511 -46.46 -40.83 35.37
N THR A 512 -45.22 -41.28 35.41
CA THR A 512 -44.12 -40.64 34.69
C THR A 512 -44.07 -41.34 33.34
N LEU A 513 -44.35 -40.66 32.23
CA LEU A 513 -44.11 -41.23 30.89
C LEU A 513 -42.59 -41.22 30.66
N ILE A 514 -41.94 -42.24 31.20
CA ILE A 514 -40.56 -42.60 30.87
C ILE A 514 -40.68 -43.55 29.69
N ASP A 515 -40.50 -43.01 28.50
CA ASP A 515 -40.45 -43.79 27.27
C ASP A 515 -38.98 -44.14 26.99
N ASN A 516 -38.52 -45.17 27.70
CA ASN A 516 -37.20 -45.76 27.51
C ASN A 516 -37.32 -46.87 26.48
N ARG A 517 -36.81 -46.62 25.26
CA ARG A 517 -36.80 -47.61 24.19
C ARG A 517 -35.38 -48.05 23.96
N PHE A 518 -35.15 -49.36 24.05
CA PHE A 518 -33.94 -50.00 23.55
C PHE A 518 -34.35 -50.93 22.41
N THR A 519 -33.89 -50.66 21.20
CA THR A 519 -34.24 -51.42 20.02
C THR A 519 -32.97 -51.83 19.29
N ILE A 520 -32.85 -53.13 19.00
CA ILE A 520 -31.82 -53.71 18.14
C ILE A 520 -32.55 -54.32 16.95
N ASN A 521 -32.22 -53.87 15.74
CA ASN A 521 -32.73 -54.44 14.50
C ASN A 521 -31.69 -54.24 13.39
N GLU A 522 -32.08 -54.55 12.15
CA GLU A 522 -31.23 -54.38 10.95
C GLU A 522 -30.78 -52.93 10.69
N GLN A 523 -31.44 -51.92 11.29
CA GLN A 523 -31.09 -50.50 11.17
C GLN A 523 -30.06 -50.04 12.23
N GLY A 524 -29.78 -50.86 13.24
CA GLY A 524 -28.76 -50.62 14.27
C GLY A 524 -29.26 -50.71 15.71
N ILE A 525 -28.56 -50.01 16.61
CA ILE A 525 -28.89 -49.90 18.05
C ILE A 525 -29.45 -48.51 18.30
N ASN A 526 -30.68 -48.43 18.82
CA ASN A 526 -31.29 -47.19 19.25
C ASN A 526 -31.66 -47.29 20.73
N ALA A 527 -31.08 -46.41 21.54
CA ALA A 527 -31.43 -46.22 22.93
C ALA A 527 -31.93 -44.79 23.11
N ALA A 528 -33.20 -44.63 23.42
CA ALA A 528 -33.81 -43.32 23.69
C ALA A 528 -34.40 -43.34 25.10
N ALA A 529 -34.11 -42.30 25.87
CA ALA A 529 -34.75 -42.02 27.13
C ALA A 529 -35.48 -40.69 26.99
N LYS A 530 -36.80 -40.75 26.90
CA LYS A 530 -37.66 -39.58 26.79
C LYS A 530 -38.48 -39.43 28.07
N LYS A 531 -38.41 -38.25 28.68
CA LYS A 531 -39.21 -37.87 29.84
C LYS A 531 -39.96 -36.59 29.51
N THR A 532 -41.29 -36.69 29.51
CA THR A 532 -42.18 -35.54 29.37
C THR A 532 -42.83 -35.28 30.72
N GLU A 533 -42.47 -34.16 31.35
CA GLU A 533 -43.09 -33.72 32.60
C GLU A 533 -44.20 -32.71 32.28
N VAL A 534 -45.45 -33.10 32.54
CA VAL A 534 -46.62 -32.23 32.42
C VAL A 534 -47.01 -31.75 33.81
N TYR A 535 -46.75 -30.47 34.11
CA TYR A 535 -47.16 -29.86 35.36
C TYR A 535 -48.63 -29.43 35.25
N THR A 536 -49.53 -30.07 35.99
CA THR A 536 -50.94 -29.71 36.06
C THR A 536 -51.18 -28.64 37.14
N LYS A 537 -52.27 -27.88 36.97
CA LYS A 537 -52.63 -26.59 37.59
C LYS A 537 -52.59 -26.43 39.12
N THR A 538 -52.17 -27.42 39.91
CA THR A 538 -52.23 -27.34 41.39
C THR A 538 -50.85 -27.21 42.07
N GLN A 539 -49.78 -26.93 41.32
CA GLN A 539 -48.42 -26.80 41.87
C GLN A 539 -47.63 -25.58 41.38
N ALA A 540 -48.27 -24.66 40.65
CA ALA A 540 -47.68 -23.37 40.30
C ALA A 540 -48.34 -22.29 41.15
N ASP A 541 -47.70 -21.91 42.26
CA ASP A 541 -48.13 -20.74 43.03
C ASP A 541 -48.11 -19.52 42.11
N GLY A 542 -49.28 -18.91 41.99
CA GLY A 542 -49.59 -17.97 40.94
C GLY A 542 -48.68 -16.76 40.98
N GLN A 543 -48.10 -16.41 39.83
CA GLN A 543 -48.24 -15.03 39.37
C GLN A 543 -48.00 -14.77 37.88
N PHE A 544 -47.29 -15.59 37.08
CA PHE A 544 -47.19 -15.31 35.63
C PHE A 544 -46.95 -16.57 34.77
N ALA A 545 -48.01 -17.33 34.43
CA ALA A 545 -48.13 -18.08 33.17
C ALA A 545 -49.54 -18.70 33.07
N THR A 546 -50.30 -18.32 32.05
CA THR A 546 -51.69 -18.76 31.81
C THR A 546 -51.82 -20.08 31.03
N GLY A 547 -50.75 -20.87 30.89
CA GLY A 547 -50.72 -22.15 30.16
C GLY A 547 -49.86 -23.21 30.85
N SER A 548 -50.25 -24.48 30.72
CA SER A 548 -49.49 -25.64 31.21
C SER A 548 -48.09 -25.69 30.59
N TYR A 549 -47.04 -25.73 31.42
CA TYR A 549 -45.65 -25.87 30.98
C TYR A 549 -45.29 -27.35 30.87
N VAL A 550 -44.85 -27.76 29.68
CA VAL A 550 -44.35 -29.11 29.39
C VAL A 550 -42.84 -29.03 29.31
N ARG A 551 -42.13 -29.74 30.18
CA ARG A 551 -40.66 -29.88 30.11
C ARG A 551 -40.36 -31.19 29.40
N ASP A 552 -39.91 -31.10 28.16
CA ASP A 552 -39.46 -32.26 27.39
C ASP A 552 -37.94 -32.41 27.54
N MET A 553 -37.53 -33.53 28.13
CA MET A 553 -36.14 -33.94 28.18
C MET A 553 -35.98 -35.23 27.39
N GLU A 554 -35.05 -35.22 26.45
CA GLU A 554 -34.81 -36.35 25.58
C GLU A 554 -33.31 -36.58 25.46
N THR A 555 -32.87 -37.80 25.76
CA THR A 555 -31.55 -38.28 25.41
C THR A 555 -31.69 -39.40 24.39
N ARG A 556 -30.93 -39.35 23.31
CA ARG A 556 -30.86 -40.42 22.30
C ARG A 556 -29.43 -40.82 22.05
N LEU A 557 -29.22 -42.13 21.95
CA LEU A 557 -28.02 -42.77 21.43
C LEU A 557 -28.46 -43.64 20.25
N GLN A 558 -27.98 -43.31 19.06
CA GLN A 558 -28.24 -44.06 17.84
C GLN A 558 -26.90 -44.52 17.26
N LEU A 559 -26.68 -45.83 17.20
CA LEU A 559 -25.57 -46.44 16.47
C LEU A 559 -26.15 -47.13 15.25
N THR A 560 -25.76 -46.64 14.08
CA THR A 560 -26.21 -47.17 12.79
C THR A 560 -24.99 -47.48 11.93
N GLU A 561 -25.20 -48.15 10.80
CA GLU A 561 -24.15 -48.34 9.79
C GLU A 561 -23.57 -47.00 9.26
N LYS A 562 -24.33 -45.89 9.40
CA LYS A 562 -23.93 -44.55 8.95
C LYS A 562 -23.14 -43.76 10.01
N GLY A 563 -23.11 -44.21 11.27
CA GLY A 563 -22.37 -43.54 12.34
C GLY A 563 -23.03 -43.59 13.72
N VAL A 564 -22.53 -42.76 14.64
CA VAL A 564 -23.00 -42.63 16.03
C VAL A 564 -23.57 -41.23 16.25
N SER A 565 -24.82 -41.14 16.69
CA SER A 565 -25.45 -39.89 17.13
C SER A 565 -25.80 -39.99 18.61
N ILE A 566 -25.29 -39.05 19.40
CA ILE A 566 -25.68 -38.84 20.79
C ILE A 566 -26.27 -37.44 20.86
N SER A 567 -27.53 -37.33 21.25
CA SER A 567 -28.16 -36.04 21.48
C SER A 567 -28.78 -36.00 22.86
N VAL A 568 -28.61 -34.85 23.51
CA VAL A 568 -29.34 -34.49 24.73
C VAL A 568 -30.06 -33.19 24.41
N LYS A 569 -31.37 -33.23 24.59
CA LYS A 569 -32.27 -32.12 24.36
C LYS A 569 -33.01 -31.82 25.66
N GLU A 570 -32.95 -30.57 26.08
CA GLU A 570 -33.78 -30.03 27.15
C GLU A 570 -34.49 -28.79 26.59
N ASN A 571 -35.82 -28.86 26.44
CA ASN A 571 -36.58 -27.88 25.65
C ASN A 571 -35.99 -27.73 24.24
N ASP A 572 -35.67 -26.51 23.76
CA ASP A 572 -35.08 -26.26 22.43
C ASP A 572 -33.54 -26.22 22.40
N VAL A 573 -32.87 -26.38 23.55
CA VAL A 573 -31.41 -26.39 23.62
C VAL A 573 -30.90 -27.81 23.35
N ILE A 574 -30.14 -27.96 22.26
CA ILE A 574 -29.61 -29.25 21.81
C ILE A 574 -28.10 -29.26 22.02
N ALA A 575 -27.62 -30.21 22.83
CA ALA A 575 -26.24 -30.67 22.80
C ALA A 575 -26.18 -31.97 21.99
N ALA A 576 -25.41 -32.01 20.91
CA ALA A 576 -25.31 -33.20 20.07
C ALA A 576 -23.86 -33.51 19.68
N ILE A 577 -23.51 -34.79 19.77
CA ILE A 577 -22.29 -35.41 19.24
C ILE A 577 -22.74 -36.27 18.07
N ASN A 578 -22.40 -35.86 16.85
CA ASN A 578 -22.69 -36.64 15.65
C ASN A 578 -21.37 -37.06 15.00
N MET A 579 -21.10 -38.36 14.98
CA MET A 579 -19.93 -38.96 14.36
C MET A 579 -20.38 -39.76 13.14
N SER A 580 -19.81 -39.44 11.98
CA SER A 580 -19.93 -40.23 10.76
C SER A 580 -18.56 -40.80 10.39
N LYS A 581 -18.48 -41.53 9.27
CA LYS A 581 -17.20 -42.00 8.71
C LYS A 581 -16.22 -40.86 8.37
N GLU A 582 -16.72 -39.64 8.14
CA GLU A 582 -15.95 -38.52 7.57
C GLU A 582 -15.80 -37.34 8.52
N ASN A 583 -16.74 -37.13 9.44
CA ASN A 583 -16.75 -35.97 10.33
C ASN A 583 -17.25 -36.28 11.74
N ILE A 584 -16.78 -35.49 12.71
CA ILE A 584 -17.34 -35.41 14.06
C ILE A 584 -17.86 -33.98 14.24
N LYS A 585 -19.18 -33.81 14.33
CA LYS A 585 -19.82 -32.53 14.60
C LYS A 585 -20.25 -32.48 16.06
N LEU A 586 -19.64 -31.58 16.82
CA LEU A 586 -20.01 -31.24 18.18
C LEU A 586 -20.84 -29.95 18.14
N ASN A 587 -22.13 -30.04 18.49
CA ASN A 587 -23.02 -28.88 18.58
C ASN A 587 -23.39 -28.66 20.03
N ALA A 588 -22.78 -27.67 20.68
CA ALA A 588 -23.06 -27.29 22.06
C ALA A 588 -22.69 -25.81 22.27
N ALA A 589 -23.34 -25.14 23.23
CA ALA A 589 -23.03 -23.75 23.57
C ALA A 589 -21.61 -23.57 24.15
N ARG A 590 -21.05 -24.62 24.78
CA ARG A 590 -19.68 -24.70 25.27
C ARG A 590 -19.17 -26.12 25.07
N ILE A 591 -17.96 -26.26 24.52
CA ILE A 591 -17.25 -27.54 24.41
C ILE A 591 -16.02 -27.43 25.32
N ASP A 592 -15.99 -28.20 26.40
CA ASP A 592 -14.85 -28.23 27.32
C ASP A 592 -13.89 -29.36 26.91
N LEU A 593 -12.84 -29.00 26.16
CA LEU A 593 -11.82 -29.94 25.71
C LEU A 593 -10.71 -30.01 26.75
N VAL A 594 -10.78 -30.99 27.66
CA VAL A 594 -9.74 -31.24 28.66
C VAL A 594 -8.67 -32.16 28.04
N GLY A 595 -7.67 -31.59 27.36
CA GLY A 595 -6.56 -32.33 26.76
C GLY A 595 -5.76 -31.56 25.69
N LYS A 596 -4.66 -32.15 25.19
CA LYS A 596 -3.94 -31.62 24.02
C LYS A 596 -4.69 -32.00 22.74
N VAL A 597 -4.97 -31.02 21.88
CA VAL A 597 -5.65 -31.23 20.59
C VAL A 597 -4.65 -30.98 19.46
N ASN A 598 -4.43 -31.97 18.58
CA ASN A 598 -3.69 -31.78 17.33
C ASN A 598 -4.69 -31.44 16.21
N ALA A 599 -4.57 -30.26 15.61
CA ALA A 599 -5.40 -29.84 14.48
C ALA A 599 -4.51 -29.26 13.38
N GLU A 600 -4.74 -29.64 12.12
CA GLU A 600 -3.99 -29.10 10.97
C GLU A 600 -4.39 -27.65 10.67
N TRP A 601 -5.66 -27.29 10.89
CA TRP A 601 -6.18 -25.94 10.73
C TRP A 601 -7.20 -25.61 11.81
N ILE A 602 -7.17 -24.36 12.31
CA ILE A 602 -8.15 -23.82 13.26
C ILE A 602 -8.81 -22.62 12.59
N LYS A 603 -10.10 -22.72 12.26
CA LYS A 603 -10.90 -21.60 11.75
C LYS A 603 -11.77 -21.06 12.88
N ALA A 604 -11.30 -20.01 13.56
CA ALA A 604 -11.97 -19.36 14.68
C ALA A 604 -12.29 -17.89 14.39
N GLY A 605 -13.31 -17.33 15.04
CA GLY A 605 -13.62 -15.90 14.99
C GLY A 605 -12.67 -15.08 15.86
N MET A 606 -12.75 -15.26 17.19
CA MET A 606 -11.87 -14.62 18.17
C MET A 606 -11.23 -15.69 19.07
N LEU A 607 -9.90 -15.70 19.15
CA LEU A 607 -9.16 -16.46 20.15
C LEU A 607 -8.89 -15.54 21.34
N SER A 608 -9.41 -15.87 22.52
CA SER A 608 -9.27 -15.05 23.73
C SER A 608 -8.62 -15.86 24.85
N GLY A 609 -7.62 -15.28 25.51
CA GLY A 609 -6.85 -15.94 26.57
C GLY A 609 -5.89 -17.04 26.08
N CYS A 610 -5.51 -17.02 24.80
CA CYS A 610 -4.65 -18.04 24.18
C CYS A 610 -3.23 -17.51 23.97
N GLN A 611 -2.22 -18.34 24.26
CA GLN A 611 -0.86 -18.19 23.74
C GLN A 611 -0.69 -19.08 22.51
N ILE A 612 -0.14 -18.54 21.42
CA ILE A 612 0.02 -19.29 20.16
C ILE A 612 1.50 -19.42 19.84
N ARG A 613 1.96 -20.67 19.70
CA ARG A 613 3.29 -21.02 19.20
C ARG A 613 3.14 -21.75 17.87
N THR A 614 3.71 -21.21 16.80
CA THR A 614 3.48 -21.73 15.43
C THR A 614 4.24 -23.00 15.09
N SER A 615 5.24 -23.40 15.87
CA SER A 615 6.01 -24.63 15.68
C SER A 615 6.50 -25.19 17.02
N ASN A 616 6.57 -26.51 17.14
CA ASN A 616 7.16 -27.21 18.29
C ASN A 616 8.70 -27.24 18.25
N THR A 617 9.32 -26.77 17.16
CA THR A 617 10.78 -26.60 17.08
C THR A 617 11.21 -25.31 17.77
N ASP A 618 12.51 -25.10 17.90
CA ASP A 618 13.08 -23.86 18.43
C ASP A 618 12.94 -22.65 17.49
N ASN A 619 12.37 -22.85 16.30
CA ASN A 619 12.09 -21.82 15.31
C ASN A 619 10.57 -21.61 15.20
N TYR A 620 10.04 -20.55 15.80
CA TYR A 620 8.60 -20.32 15.87
C TYR A 620 8.25 -18.84 16.01
N VAL A 621 7.00 -18.50 15.72
CA VAL A 621 6.40 -17.22 16.10
C VAL A 621 5.62 -17.45 17.39
N SER A 622 5.88 -16.61 18.40
CA SER A 622 5.12 -16.56 19.64
C SER A 622 4.16 -15.39 19.60
N LEU A 623 2.88 -15.65 19.86
CA LEU A 623 1.86 -14.65 20.14
C LEU A 623 1.49 -14.80 21.61
N ASP A 624 2.11 -13.98 22.47
CA ASP A 624 1.96 -14.05 23.93
C ASP A 624 1.28 -12.77 24.42
N ASP A 625 -0.01 -12.84 24.74
CA ASP A 625 -0.84 -11.71 25.17
C ASP A 625 -0.82 -10.52 24.19
N GLN A 626 -0.03 -9.49 24.49
CA GLN A 626 0.10 -8.25 23.71
C GLN A 626 1.36 -8.22 22.83
N PHE A 627 2.11 -9.32 22.78
CA PHE A 627 3.45 -9.36 22.20
C PHE A 627 3.56 -10.38 21.06
N ILE A 628 4.33 -10.02 20.04
CA ILE A 628 4.71 -10.91 18.94
C ILE A 628 6.22 -11.08 18.96
N ARG A 629 6.70 -12.33 18.97
CA ARG A 629 8.13 -12.66 18.96
C ARG A 629 8.46 -13.64 17.84
N LEU A 630 9.58 -13.40 17.16
CA LEU A 630 10.19 -14.38 16.26
C LEU A 630 11.33 -15.08 16.98
N TYR A 631 11.22 -16.40 17.15
CA TYR A 631 12.25 -17.23 17.76
C TYR A 631 13.02 -18.00 16.70
N GLU A 632 14.34 -18.07 16.89
CA GLU A 632 15.25 -18.94 16.16
C GLU A 632 16.21 -19.60 17.15
N LYS A 633 16.26 -20.94 17.16
CA LYS A 633 17.07 -21.73 18.11
C LYS A 633 16.84 -21.31 19.58
N GLY A 634 15.60 -20.98 19.94
CA GLY A 634 15.22 -20.61 21.30
C GLY A 634 15.59 -19.18 21.69
N VAL A 635 16.16 -18.40 20.77
CA VAL A 635 16.51 -16.99 20.98
C VAL A 635 15.54 -16.09 20.23
N ALA A 636 15.01 -15.07 20.90
CA ALA A 636 14.19 -14.06 20.24
C ALA A 636 15.04 -13.22 19.29
N ARG A 637 14.67 -13.18 18.01
CA ARG A 637 15.30 -12.39 16.95
C ARG A 637 14.56 -11.10 16.65
N SER A 638 13.28 -11.05 17.00
CA SER A 638 12.44 -9.86 16.84
C SER A 638 11.35 -9.85 17.88
N PHE A 639 10.99 -8.65 18.33
CA PHE A 639 9.88 -8.39 19.22
C PHE A 639 9.07 -7.20 18.73
N LEU A 640 7.75 -7.35 18.70
CA LEU A 640 6.79 -6.26 18.50
C LEU A 640 5.87 -6.20 19.71
N GLY A 641 5.83 -5.04 20.36
CA GLY A 641 5.05 -4.87 21.58
C GLY A 641 5.28 -3.51 22.22
N HIS A 642 5.44 -3.52 23.53
CA HIS A 642 5.77 -2.34 24.32
C HIS A 642 6.60 -2.74 25.54
N TYR A 643 7.28 -1.76 26.13
CA TYR A 643 7.81 -1.88 27.48
C TYR A 643 7.22 -0.76 28.34
N ARG A 644 7.23 -0.95 29.66
CA ARG A 644 6.83 0.09 30.62
C ARG A 644 8.08 0.78 31.14
N ARG A 645 8.09 2.11 31.07
CA ARG A 645 9.12 2.94 31.72
C ARG A 645 8.87 2.95 33.23
N THR A 646 9.87 3.39 33.98
CA THR A 646 9.81 3.51 35.45
C THR A 646 8.73 4.48 35.94
N ASP A 647 8.30 5.43 35.10
CA ASP A 647 7.16 6.33 35.37
C ASP A 647 5.78 5.68 35.10
N GLY A 648 5.76 4.40 34.74
CA GLY A 648 4.54 3.65 34.42
C GLY A 648 4.00 3.87 33.00
N SER A 649 4.60 4.76 32.21
CA SER A 649 4.19 5.00 30.84
C SER A 649 4.51 3.80 29.94
N VAL A 650 3.57 3.50 29.04
CA VAL A 650 3.72 2.42 28.06
C VAL A 650 4.40 3.00 26.82
N GLN A 651 5.47 2.35 26.38
CA GLN A 651 6.26 2.75 25.23
C GLN A 651 6.20 1.68 24.13
N PRO A 652 5.34 1.87 23.11
CA PRO A 652 5.31 1.00 21.93
C PRO A 652 6.70 0.89 21.31
N THR A 653 7.13 -0.34 21.06
CA THR A 653 8.49 -0.65 20.64
C THR A 653 8.52 -1.81 19.66
N PHE A 654 9.40 -1.69 18.67
CA PHE A 654 9.84 -2.77 17.81
C PHE A 654 11.35 -2.99 17.99
N ILE A 655 11.74 -4.23 18.21
CA ILE A 655 13.12 -4.62 18.51
C ILE A 655 13.57 -5.68 17.50
N LEU A 656 14.78 -5.53 16.96
CA LEU A 656 15.48 -6.55 16.17
C LEU A 656 16.77 -6.96 16.87
N GLY A 657 17.00 -8.27 16.94
CA GLY A 657 18.14 -8.91 17.58
C GLY A 657 17.85 -9.49 18.97
N THR A 658 16.72 -9.15 19.59
CA THR A 658 16.32 -9.58 20.95
C THR A 658 14.83 -9.34 21.20
N ASP A 659 14.37 -9.65 22.41
CA ASP A 659 13.09 -9.25 22.99
C ASP A 659 13.23 -8.17 24.10
N GLU A 660 12.13 -7.83 24.76
CA GLU A 660 12.00 -6.76 25.75
C GLU A 660 12.50 -7.10 27.16
N LYS A 661 13.18 -8.25 27.33
CA LYS A 661 13.67 -8.70 28.64
C LYS A 661 14.63 -7.69 29.27
N THR A 662 14.71 -7.73 30.61
CA THR A 662 15.46 -6.80 31.48
C THR A 662 16.96 -6.68 31.20
N SER A 663 17.50 -7.49 30.29
CA SER A 663 18.85 -7.38 29.75
C SER A 663 18.76 -7.27 28.23
N ALA A 664 18.56 -6.06 27.69
CA ALA A 664 18.71 -5.88 26.25
C ALA A 664 20.19 -6.11 25.88
N PRO A 665 20.52 -7.07 25.01
CA PRO A 665 21.88 -7.22 24.49
C PRO A 665 22.27 -5.96 23.72
N ALA A 666 23.44 -5.40 24.06
CA ALA A 666 24.07 -4.34 23.29
C ALA A 666 24.11 -4.73 21.80
N GLY A 667 23.79 -3.78 20.92
CA GLY A 667 23.76 -4.00 19.47
C GLY A 667 22.38 -4.30 18.88
N ALA A 668 21.33 -4.49 19.68
CA ALA A 668 19.98 -4.65 19.15
C ALA A 668 19.42 -3.33 18.59
N LEU A 669 18.69 -3.39 17.47
CA LEU A 669 17.99 -2.24 16.90
C LEU A 669 16.69 -2.01 17.67
N PHE A 670 16.50 -0.79 18.16
CA PHE A 670 15.31 -0.35 18.88
C PHE A 670 14.61 0.78 18.13
N MET A 671 13.32 0.60 17.89
CA MET A 671 12.41 1.63 17.41
C MET A 671 11.34 1.85 18.48
N SER A 672 11.19 3.08 18.96
CA SER A 672 10.26 3.38 20.04
C SER A 672 9.54 4.71 19.82
N GLN A 673 8.30 4.79 20.27
CA GLN A 673 7.48 6.01 20.22
C GLN A 673 7.01 6.38 21.64
N ALA A 674 7.12 7.65 22.01
CA ALA A 674 6.67 8.14 23.31
C ALA A 674 5.79 9.39 23.19
N GLY A 675 4.82 9.52 24.09
CA GLY A 675 3.98 10.72 24.22
C GLY A 675 3.04 10.94 23.02
N ALA A 676 2.49 9.88 22.42
CA ALA A 676 1.57 10.02 21.28
C ALA A 676 0.42 10.99 21.62
N GLY A 677 0.20 12.00 20.76
CA GLY A 677 -0.83 13.03 20.94
C GLY A 677 -0.41 14.25 21.76
N TRP A 678 0.82 14.30 22.31
CA TRP A 678 1.29 15.42 23.16
C TRP A 678 2.24 16.35 22.38
N SER A 679 2.51 17.55 22.88
CA SER A 679 3.46 18.50 22.23
C SER A 679 4.89 17.97 22.25
N GLY A 680 5.29 17.29 23.33
CA GLY A 680 6.59 16.64 23.49
C GLY A 680 6.68 15.23 22.90
N ALA A 681 5.77 14.85 21.99
CA ALA A 681 5.82 13.53 21.35
C ALA A 681 7.13 13.36 20.57
N TYR A 682 7.76 12.20 20.71
CA TYR A 682 8.96 11.86 19.95
C TYR A 682 8.96 10.38 19.54
N ALA A 683 9.70 10.09 18.48
CA ALA A 683 10.04 8.75 18.07
C ALA A 683 11.56 8.64 17.96
N SER A 684 12.11 7.46 18.21
CA SER A 684 13.54 7.22 18.02
C SER A 684 13.80 5.87 17.39
N ILE A 685 14.78 5.81 16.49
CA ILE A 685 15.33 4.58 15.91
C ILE A 685 16.83 4.55 16.13
N GLY A 686 17.37 3.46 16.65
CA GLY A 686 18.81 3.35 16.86
C GLY A 686 19.25 2.04 17.50
N ILE A 687 20.55 1.94 17.74
CA ILE A 687 21.19 0.77 18.33
C ILE A 687 21.25 0.93 19.84
N SER A 688 20.81 -0.10 20.56
CA SER A 688 20.85 -0.14 22.03
C SER A 688 22.26 -0.43 22.55
N ASP A 689 22.53 0.16 23.71
CA ASP A 689 23.71 -0.11 24.54
C ASP A 689 23.35 -0.94 25.79
N GLY A 690 22.10 -0.82 26.24
CA GLY A 690 21.54 -1.60 27.34
C GLY A 690 20.22 -1.02 27.85
N ILE A 691 19.70 -1.58 28.94
CA ILE A 691 18.57 -1.01 29.68
C ILE A 691 19.06 -0.63 31.07
N VAL A 692 18.87 0.64 31.45
CA VAL A 692 19.19 1.18 32.78
C VAL A 692 17.91 1.76 33.36
N ASP A 693 17.51 1.32 34.55
CA ASP A 693 16.28 1.75 35.24
C ASP A 693 15.04 1.74 34.34
N GLY A 694 14.83 0.62 33.62
CA GLY A 694 13.69 0.45 32.72
C GLY A 694 13.70 1.35 31.48
N THR A 695 14.79 2.06 31.21
CA THR A 695 14.97 2.93 30.03
C THR A 695 16.01 2.35 29.09
N VAL A 696 15.67 2.23 27.80
CA VAL A 696 16.61 1.79 26.76
C VAL A 696 17.65 2.89 26.51
N GLN A 697 18.89 2.61 26.87
CA GLN A 697 20.06 3.41 26.48
C GLN A 697 20.47 3.03 25.06
N LYS A 698 20.82 4.04 24.25
CA LYS A 698 21.19 3.84 22.84
C LYS A 698 22.57 4.43 22.59
N SER A 699 23.41 3.68 21.88
CA SER A 699 24.77 4.10 21.53
C SER A 699 24.81 5.03 20.32
N VAL A 700 23.93 4.78 19.34
CA VAL A 700 23.71 5.63 18.17
C VAL A 700 22.22 5.61 17.84
N TYR A 701 21.57 6.76 17.74
CA TYR A 701 20.16 6.84 17.39
C TYR A 701 19.76 8.16 16.74
N TRP A 702 18.67 8.08 15.97
CA TRP A 702 17.98 9.24 15.44
C TRP A 702 16.72 9.49 16.24
N GLU A 703 16.60 10.68 16.80
CA GLU A 703 15.41 11.16 17.49
C GLU A 703 14.64 12.17 16.64
N LEU A 704 13.34 11.93 16.52
CA LEU A 704 12.38 12.68 15.73
C LEU A 704 11.34 13.27 16.67
N GLN A 705 11.42 14.56 16.92
CA GLN A 705 10.51 15.25 17.82
C GLN A 705 9.42 15.99 17.05
N ARG A 706 8.19 15.95 17.56
CA ARG A 706 7.03 16.62 16.96
C ARG A 706 7.21 18.14 16.82
N ILE A 707 8.03 18.76 17.66
CA ILE A 707 8.34 20.19 17.63
C ILE A 707 9.24 20.60 16.44
N GLY A 708 9.56 19.68 15.54
CA GLY A 708 10.37 19.95 14.34
C GLY A 708 11.87 19.75 14.55
N LEU A 709 12.29 19.14 15.65
CA LEU A 709 13.68 18.78 15.90
C LEU A 709 13.97 17.36 15.39
N SER A 710 15.11 17.24 14.71
CA SER A 710 15.70 15.97 14.28
C SER A 710 17.11 15.93 14.84
N VAL A 711 17.35 15.04 15.80
CA VAL A 711 18.63 14.96 16.51
C VAL A 711 19.29 13.61 16.22
N LEU A 712 20.51 13.65 15.68
CA LEU A 712 21.35 12.47 15.53
C LEU A 712 22.26 12.41 16.75
N TYR A 713 22.19 11.30 17.48
CA TYR A 713 23.03 11.01 18.63
C TYR A 713 24.02 9.89 18.30
N ALA A 714 25.27 10.06 18.71
CA ALA A 714 26.29 9.03 18.70
C ALA A 714 27.19 9.23 19.93
N ASN A 715 27.50 8.15 20.64
CA ASN A 715 28.36 8.21 21.83
C ASN A 715 29.82 8.60 21.52
N ASP A 716 30.27 8.37 20.29
CA ASP A 716 31.65 8.64 19.87
C ASP A 716 31.70 9.72 18.77
N TYR A 717 31.59 9.33 17.50
CA TYR A 717 31.56 10.27 16.37
C TYR A 717 30.49 9.93 15.33
N HIS A 718 30.04 10.96 14.61
CA HIS A 718 29.22 10.80 13.41
C HIS A 718 30.11 10.74 12.16
N VAL A 719 29.91 9.72 11.33
CA VAL A 719 30.55 9.62 10.01
C VAL A 719 29.53 9.89 8.92
N PHE A 720 29.87 10.81 8.03
CA PHE A 720 29.01 11.29 6.97
C PHE A 720 29.70 11.11 5.61
N TYR A 721 29.41 10.01 4.90
CA TYR A 721 29.91 9.76 3.55
C TYR A 721 28.97 10.35 2.48
N ALA A 722 29.48 11.27 1.67
CA ALA A 722 28.76 11.79 0.50
C ALA A 722 29.52 11.42 -0.77
N GLY A 723 28.91 10.64 -1.67
CA GLY A 723 29.54 10.22 -2.93
C GLY A 723 29.89 11.40 -3.85
N SER A 724 29.16 12.52 -3.73
CA SER A 724 29.48 13.77 -4.44
C SER A 724 30.51 14.64 -3.71
N GLY A 725 30.97 14.24 -2.53
CA GLY A 725 31.86 14.99 -1.66
C GLY A 725 31.26 16.25 -1.03
N ARG A 726 29.94 16.46 -1.12
CA ARG A 726 29.30 17.73 -0.73
C ARG A 726 28.24 17.56 0.36
N TRP A 727 28.38 18.33 1.44
CA TRP A 727 27.40 18.47 2.52
C TRP A 727 26.89 19.90 2.59
N TYR A 728 25.56 20.07 2.53
CA TYR A 728 24.93 21.39 2.52
C TYR A 728 24.13 21.65 3.79
N PHE A 729 24.44 22.76 4.46
CA PHE A 729 23.66 23.32 5.55
C PHE A 729 22.94 24.57 5.03
N ARG A 730 21.62 24.47 4.85
CA ARG A 730 20.80 25.51 4.19
C ARG A 730 19.65 25.97 5.06
N ARG A 731 19.27 27.23 4.89
CA ARG A 731 18.01 27.78 5.40
C ARG A 731 17.01 27.94 4.24
N GLY A 732 15.90 27.19 4.27
CA GLY A 732 14.78 27.31 3.30
C GLY A 732 14.88 26.43 2.05
N LYS A 733 13.94 26.61 1.10
CA LYS A 733 13.80 25.83 -0.14
C LYS A 733 14.75 26.28 -1.27
N PRO A 734 15.21 25.37 -2.17
CA PRO A 734 16.15 25.67 -3.27
C PRO A 734 15.77 26.92 -4.09
N GLY A 735 16.71 27.84 -4.32
CA GLY A 735 16.50 29.07 -5.11
C GLY A 735 17.79 29.90 -5.34
N LEU A 736 17.72 30.89 -6.23
CA LEU A 736 18.86 31.69 -6.75
C LEU A 736 19.63 32.53 -5.71
N TYR A 737 19.13 32.68 -4.49
CA TYR A 737 19.72 33.52 -3.43
C TYR A 737 19.97 32.77 -2.12
N GLN A 738 20.11 31.44 -2.15
CA GLN A 738 20.32 30.68 -0.92
C GLN A 738 21.75 30.77 -0.40
N THR A 739 21.89 31.31 0.81
CA THR A 739 23.11 31.18 1.60
C THR A 739 23.21 29.75 2.12
N SER A 740 24.28 29.06 1.74
CA SER A 740 24.59 27.72 2.25
C SER A 740 25.97 27.74 2.91
N LEU A 741 26.07 27.12 4.08
CA LEU A 741 27.35 26.64 4.58
C LEU A 741 27.58 25.26 3.94
N VAL A 742 28.71 25.07 3.26
CA VAL A 742 28.98 23.83 2.53
C VAL A 742 30.35 23.31 2.91
N VAL A 743 30.41 22.00 3.23
CA VAL A 743 31.67 21.25 3.27
C VAL A 743 31.76 20.49 1.96
N GLU A 744 32.80 20.72 1.19
CA GLU A 744 32.96 20.17 -0.16
C GLU A 744 34.37 19.61 -0.34
N ASP A 745 34.47 18.38 -0.84
CA ASP A 745 35.73 17.78 -1.28
C ASP A 745 35.55 17.25 -2.71
N ASN A 746 36.36 17.76 -3.65
CA ASN A 746 36.32 17.34 -5.05
C ASN A 746 37.55 16.51 -5.47
N SER A 747 38.22 15.86 -4.52
CA SER A 747 39.48 15.11 -4.64
C SER A 747 40.73 15.96 -4.88
N THR A 748 40.59 17.20 -5.36
CA THR A 748 41.70 18.15 -5.51
C THR A 748 41.66 19.22 -4.42
N GLU A 749 40.47 19.63 -4.01
CA GLU A 749 40.22 20.78 -3.14
C GLU A 749 39.24 20.36 -2.06
N SER A 750 39.57 20.71 -0.82
CA SER A 750 38.70 20.57 0.34
C SER A 750 38.31 21.97 0.80
N ASP A 751 37.04 22.30 0.63
CA ASP A 751 36.45 23.63 0.82
C ASP A 751 35.48 23.65 2.00
N LEU A 752 35.66 24.61 2.89
CA LEU A 752 34.60 25.14 3.74
C LEU A 752 34.07 26.43 3.09
N ARG A 753 32.95 26.31 2.39
CA ARG A 753 32.32 27.43 1.69
C ARG A 753 31.26 28.08 2.58
N LEU A 754 31.56 29.30 3.00
CA LEU A 754 30.61 30.27 3.52
C LEU A 754 29.91 30.98 2.34
N PRO A 755 28.82 31.73 2.58
CA PRO A 755 28.07 32.35 1.49
C PRO A 755 28.88 33.20 0.51
N ASN A 756 29.88 33.96 0.99
CA ASN A 756 30.69 34.88 0.18
C ASN A 756 32.21 34.64 0.28
N VAL A 757 32.62 33.65 1.08
CA VAL A 757 34.03 33.34 1.37
C VAL A 757 34.20 31.83 1.39
N THR A 758 35.28 31.33 0.80
CA THR A 758 35.68 29.92 0.88
C THR A 758 37.03 29.83 1.55
N ILE A 759 37.09 29.00 2.59
CA ILE A 759 38.35 28.53 3.15
C ILE A 759 38.68 27.24 2.42
N ARG A 760 39.82 27.21 1.73
CA ARG A 760 40.22 26.09 0.87
C ARG A 760 41.57 25.55 1.27
N ASN A 761 41.67 24.22 1.32
CA ASN A 761 42.94 23.52 1.24
C ASN A 761 42.99 22.75 -0.08
N SER A 762 44.11 22.81 -0.80
CA SER A 762 44.21 22.22 -2.13
C SER A 762 45.42 21.31 -2.26
N ARG A 763 45.24 20.18 -2.92
CA ARG A 763 46.31 19.28 -3.38
C ARG A 763 46.89 19.67 -4.73
N ALA A 764 46.38 20.74 -5.36
CA ALA A 764 46.96 21.27 -6.58
C ALA A 764 48.40 21.75 -6.35
N ALA A 765 49.27 21.52 -7.34
CA ALA A 765 50.66 21.94 -7.29
C ALA A 765 50.76 23.45 -7.03
N GLY A 766 51.61 23.83 -6.06
CA GLY A 766 51.78 25.23 -5.63
C GLY A 766 50.83 25.69 -4.51
N TYR A 767 49.78 24.92 -4.18
CA TYR A 767 48.84 25.24 -3.10
C TYR A 767 48.78 24.17 -2.00
N THR A 768 49.50 23.07 -2.17
CA THR A 768 49.64 22.01 -1.17
C THR A 768 50.23 22.55 0.13
N GLY A 769 49.57 22.26 1.26
CA GLY A 769 50.00 22.70 2.59
C GLY A 769 49.63 24.15 2.93
N VAL A 770 48.94 24.88 2.04
CA VAL A 770 48.53 26.28 2.27
C VAL A 770 47.01 26.37 2.48
N ILE A 771 46.57 27.25 3.38
CA ILE A 771 45.16 27.63 3.53
C ILE A 771 44.89 28.86 2.65
N GLN A 772 43.93 28.73 1.74
CA GLN A 772 43.50 29.81 0.85
C GLN A 772 42.20 30.42 1.35
N LEU A 773 42.10 31.75 1.30
CA LEU A 773 40.86 32.49 1.55
C LEU A 773 40.38 33.14 0.25
N LYS A 774 39.35 32.54 -0.35
CA LYS A 774 38.78 32.96 -1.64
C LYS A 774 37.46 33.70 -1.40
N SER A 775 37.14 34.67 -2.23
CA SER A 775 35.81 35.27 -2.28
C SER A 775 35.18 35.04 -3.65
N SER A 776 33.89 34.74 -3.68
CA SER A 776 33.09 34.65 -4.91
C SER A 776 32.68 36.04 -5.43
N VAL A 777 32.85 37.10 -4.63
CA VAL A 777 32.42 38.46 -4.95
C VAL A 777 33.53 39.24 -5.66
N THR A 778 34.80 38.97 -5.33
CA THR A 778 35.96 39.68 -5.90
C THR A 778 36.77 38.71 -6.76
N GLN A 779 36.73 38.89 -8.09
CA GLN A 779 37.45 38.05 -9.06
C GLN A 779 38.98 38.04 -8.87
N ASN A 780 39.53 38.98 -8.09
CA ASN A 780 40.98 39.19 -7.94
C ASN A 780 41.63 38.51 -6.73
N GLY A 781 40.93 37.62 -6.03
CA GLY A 781 41.54 36.77 -5.01
C GLY A 781 41.88 37.51 -3.72
N TRP A 782 41.87 36.79 -2.61
CA TRP A 782 41.98 37.29 -1.24
C TRP A 782 40.71 38.02 -0.77
N GLY A 783 39.81 37.24 -0.15
CA GLY A 783 38.86 37.86 0.76
C GLY A 783 39.65 38.64 1.81
N ALA A 784 39.30 39.90 2.05
CA ALA A 784 39.93 40.66 3.12
C ALA A 784 39.64 39.93 4.45
N VAL A 785 40.70 39.50 5.13
CA VAL A 785 40.58 38.95 6.49
C VAL A 785 40.55 40.11 7.44
N GLN A 786 39.36 40.46 7.94
CA GLN A 786 39.23 41.40 9.03
C GLN A 786 39.47 40.64 10.34
N GLY A 787 40.72 40.57 10.79
CA GLY A 787 41.12 39.90 12.02
C GLY A 787 42.50 40.32 12.50
N ASN A 788 42.75 40.18 13.80
CA ASN A 788 44.06 40.45 14.40
C ASN A 788 45.01 39.28 14.10
N PHE A 789 45.97 39.48 13.20
CA PHE A 789 47.09 38.55 13.05
C PHE A 789 48.08 38.76 14.21
N MET A 790 48.00 37.90 15.22
CA MET A 790 48.92 37.91 16.35
C MET A 790 50.00 36.85 16.12
N THR A 791 51.25 37.27 15.91
CA THR A 791 52.38 36.33 15.92
C THR A 791 52.79 36.06 17.37
N PRO A 792 52.61 34.84 17.90
CA PRO A 792 53.04 34.51 19.27
C PRO A 792 54.58 34.66 19.36
N SER A 793 55.05 35.46 20.31
CA SER A 793 56.48 35.78 20.47
C SER A 793 56.88 35.82 21.95
N LEU A 794 56.54 34.77 22.70
CA LEU A 794 56.98 34.60 24.08
C LEU A 794 58.37 33.95 24.13
N ARG A 795 59.13 34.23 25.19
CA ARG A 795 60.47 33.65 25.40
C ARG A 795 60.42 32.13 25.50
N GLU A 796 59.37 31.57 26.10
CA GLU A 796 59.19 30.11 26.23
C GLU A 796 59.11 29.38 24.87
N TYR A 797 58.69 30.07 23.81
CA TYR A 797 58.65 29.51 22.45
C TYR A 797 59.98 29.61 21.70
N LYS A 798 61.01 30.24 22.29
CA LYS A 798 62.27 30.59 21.61
C LYS A 798 63.50 30.12 22.39
N SER A 799 64.39 29.39 21.74
CA SER A 799 65.70 28.98 22.28
C SER A 799 66.84 29.61 21.46
N ASN A 800 68.07 29.59 21.98
CA ASN A 800 69.26 30.19 21.33
C ASN A 800 69.14 31.68 20.97
N ILE A 801 68.50 32.48 21.84
CA ILE A 801 68.30 33.93 21.63
C ILE A 801 69.66 34.65 21.75
N ARG A 802 70.08 35.34 20.68
CA ARG A 802 71.35 36.08 20.55
C ARG A 802 71.12 37.44 19.88
N ASP A 803 72.07 38.34 20.03
CA ASP A 803 72.10 39.58 19.25
C ASP A 803 72.32 39.29 17.76
N ILE A 804 71.82 40.18 16.90
CA ILE A 804 71.93 40.05 15.45
C ILE A 804 73.40 40.29 15.05
N PRO A 805 74.08 39.30 14.44
CA PRO A 805 75.53 39.36 14.19
C PRO A 805 75.91 40.13 12.91
N PHE A 806 74.95 40.76 12.25
CA PHE A 806 75.11 41.47 10.99
C PHE A 806 74.44 42.86 11.06
N SER A 807 74.83 43.76 10.16
CA SER A 807 74.17 45.06 10.01
C SER A 807 72.77 44.88 9.38
N ALA A 808 71.73 45.15 10.16
CA ALA A 808 70.36 45.07 9.66
C ALA A 808 70.10 46.16 8.60
N LEU A 809 70.71 47.33 8.75
CA LEU A 809 70.62 48.42 7.79
C LEU A 809 71.21 48.04 6.43
N GLU A 810 72.35 47.36 6.39
CA GLU A 810 72.93 46.88 5.13
C GLU A 810 72.03 45.84 4.46
N LYS A 811 71.47 44.91 5.24
CA LYS A 811 70.52 43.90 4.73
C LYS A 811 69.27 44.55 4.14
N ILE A 812 68.69 45.55 4.81
CA ILE A 812 67.55 46.30 4.26
C ILE A 812 67.95 47.06 2.99
N ARG A 813 69.12 47.71 2.96
CA ARG A 813 69.61 48.44 1.77
C ARG A 813 69.86 47.52 0.57
N SER A 814 70.15 46.25 0.82
CA SER A 814 70.33 45.25 -0.24
C SER A 814 69.02 44.77 -0.87
N LEU A 815 67.88 45.02 -0.23
CA LEU A 815 66.57 44.60 -0.74
C LEU A 815 66.21 45.33 -2.03
N LYS A 816 65.78 44.57 -3.03
CA LYS A 816 65.33 45.10 -4.32
C LYS A 816 63.81 45.10 -4.39
N ILE A 817 63.21 46.28 -4.19
CA ILE A 817 61.78 46.46 -4.43
C ILE A 817 61.54 46.44 -5.94
N ARG A 818 60.70 45.51 -6.40
CA ARG A 818 60.30 45.37 -7.80
C ARG A 818 58.86 45.81 -7.97
N GLN A 819 58.59 46.36 -9.15
CA GLN A 819 57.23 46.43 -9.66
C GLN A 819 56.92 45.14 -10.40
N PHE A 820 55.71 44.60 -10.24
CA PHE A 820 55.27 43.38 -10.90
C PHE A 820 53.76 43.35 -11.11
N ASN A 821 53.32 42.50 -12.03
CA ASN A 821 51.92 42.11 -12.19
C ASN A 821 51.79 40.61 -11.87
N TYR A 822 50.67 40.20 -11.28
CA TYR A 822 50.43 38.77 -11.05
C TYR A 822 50.16 38.03 -12.36
N LYS A 823 50.58 36.76 -12.45
CA LYS A 823 50.40 35.92 -13.65
C LYS A 823 48.94 35.83 -14.10
N ASN A 824 47.98 35.79 -13.19
CA ASN A 824 46.55 35.79 -13.54
C ASN A 824 46.11 37.11 -14.17
N ALA A 825 46.58 38.26 -13.67
CA ALA A 825 46.32 39.57 -14.26
C ALA A 825 46.97 39.69 -15.65
N VAL A 826 48.15 39.09 -15.85
CA VAL A 826 48.79 39.02 -17.17
C VAL A 826 48.04 38.09 -18.12
N ASN A 827 47.52 36.96 -17.64
CA ASN A 827 46.64 36.10 -18.45
C ASN A 827 45.34 36.81 -18.81
N GLU A 828 44.79 37.59 -17.88
CA GLU A 828 43.63 38.43 -18.18
C GLU A 828 43.98 39.49 -19.22
N LEU A 829 45.16 40.12 -19.15
CA LEU A 829 45.64 41.02 -20.20
C LEU A 829 45.77 40.31 -21.55
N TYR A 830 46.24 39.06 -21.59
CA TYR A 830 46.27 38.27 -22.83
C TYR A 830 44.87 37.98 -23.37
N ARG A 831 43.93 37.60 -22.50
CA ARG A 831 42.53 37.43 -22.88
C ARG A 831 41.93 38.74 -23.39
N MET A 832 42.17 39.84 -22.69
CA MET A 832 41.77 41.18 -23.13
C MET A 832 42.39 41.52 -24.49
N ARG A 833 43.64 41.11 -24.76
CA ARG A 833 44.30 41.31 -26.08
C ARG A 833 43.71 40.42 -27.19
N GLU A 834 43.30 39.19 -26.88
CA GLU A 834 42.65 38.28 -27.84
C GLU A 834 41.22 38.72 -28.17
N GLU A 835 40.50 39.22 -27.17
CA GLU A 835 39.13 39.73 -27.31
C GLU A 835 39.07 41.16 -27.89
N LYS A 836 40.23 41.82 -28.01
CA LYS A 836 40.36 43.19 -28.50
C LYS A 836 40.35 43.25 -30.03
N SER A 837 39.70 44.30 -30.56
CA SER A 837 39.62 44.58 -32.00
C SER A 837 41.00 44.91 -32.61
N PRO A 838 41.28 44.55 -33.88
CA PRO A 838 42.56 44.83 -34.55
C PRO A 838 42.92 46.32 -34.65
N ASN A 839 41.92 47.21 -34.59
CA ASN A 839 42.10 48.65 -34.76
C ASN A 839 42.30 49.42 -33.43
N ASP A 840 42.09 48.77 -32.28
CA ASP A 840 42.27 49.43 -30.97
C ASP A 840 43.76 49.54 -30.61
N PRO A 841 44.17 50.49 -29.75
CA PRO A 841 45.56 50.61 -29.28
C PRO A 841 46.03 49.37 -28.51
N PRO A 842 47.29 48.91 -28.67
CA PRO A 842 47.79 47.71 -27.98
C PRO A 842 47.62 47.82 -26.47
N LEU A 843 46.86 46.89 -25.87
CA LEU A 843 46.73 46.80 -24.41
C LEU A 843 48.10 46.44 -23.83
N THR A 844 48.53 47.21 -22.83
CA THR A 844 49.84 47.09 -22.19
C THR A 844 49.69 46.65 -20.74
N THR A 845 50.82 46.47 -20.06
CA THR A 845 50.81 46.15 -18.62
C THR A 845 50.28 47.29 -17.75
N GLU A 846 50.09 48.50 -18.29
CA GLU A 846 49.46 49.63 -17.59
C GLU A 846 47.95 49.43 -17.40
N ASP A 847 47.33 48.59 -18.25
CA ASP A 847 45.89 48.29 -18.21
C ASP A 847 45.53 47.26 -17.13
N ILE A 848 46.53 46.73 -16.40
CA ILE A 848 46.36 45.80 -15.29
C ILE A 848 47.03 46.32 -14.02
N LYS A 849 46.53 45.90 -12.85
CA LYS A 849 47.04 46.38 -11.56
C LYS A 849 48.53 46.06 -11.40
N THR A 850 49.33 47.09 -11.19
CA THR A 850 50.74 46.99 -10.80
C THR A 850 50.87 46.92 -9.29
N TYR A 851 51.71 46.00 -8.84
CA TYR A 851 52.07 45.77 -7.44
C TYR A 851 53.55 46.06 -7.23
N TYR A 852 53.92 46.36 -5.99
CA TYR A 852 55.29 46.63 -5.59
C TYR A 852 55.64 45.73 -4.42
N GLY A 853 56.81 45.12 -4.44
CA GLY A 853 57.24 44.21 -3.38
C GLY A 853 58.54 43.50 -3.69
N LEU A 854 58.86 42.56 -2.82
CA LEU A 854 60.05 41.72 -2.93
C LEU A 854 59.76 40.47 -3.77
N ILE A 855 60.77 40.03 -4.51
CA ILE A 855 60.77 38.73 -5.18
C ILE A 855 61.63 37.79 -4.35
N VAL A 856 61.06 36.66 -3.94
CA VAL A 856 61.71 35.69 -3.02
C VAL A 856 63.10 35.28 -3.52
N ASP A 857 63.21 34.98 -4.81
CA ASP A 857 64.46 34.56 -5.47
C ASP A 857 65.56 35.64 -5.47
N GLU A 858 65.22 36.90 -5.19
CA GLU A 858 66.15 38.03 -5.13
C GLU A 858 66.47 38.48 -3.69
N CYS A 859 65.92 37.80 -2.69
CA CYS A 859 66.07 38.17 -1.27
C CYS A 859 67.07 37.27 -0.55
N ASP A 860 67.69 37.82 0.49
CA ASP A 860 68.50 37.05 1.44
C ASP A 860 67.60 36.07 2.23
N GLU A 861 68.11 34.87 2.52
CA GLU A 861 67.38 33.79 3.20
C GLU A 861 66.70 34.24 4.51
N MET A 862 67.27 35.22 5.22
CA MET A 862 66.67 35.76 6.44
C MET A 862 65.29 36.40 6.28
N PHE A 863 64.95 36.84 5.06
CA PHE A 863 63.66 37.42 4.71
C PHE A 863 62.72 36.40 4.08
N VAL A 864 63.21 35.21 3.74
CA VAL A 864 62.47 34.16 3.05
C VAL A 864 61.95 33.15 4.08
N ASP A 865 60.81 32.54 3.80
CA ASP A 865 60.27 31.47 4.63
C ASP A 865 61.04 30.16 4.45
N GLU A 866 60.84 29.19 5.34
CA GLU A 866 61.52 27.89 5.28
C GLU A 866 61.22 27.13 3.98
N SER A 867 60.08 27.39 3.35
CA SER A 867 59.69 26.74 2.09
C SER A 867 60.39 27.31 0.86
N GLY A 868 61.06 28.46 0.99
CA GLY A 868 61.68 29.18 -0.14
C GLY A 868 60.67 29.78 -1.10
N LYS A 869 59.40 29.92 -0.70
CA LYS A 869 58.29 30.36 -1.60
C LYS A 869 57.58 31.60 -1.11
N GLY A 870 57.90 32.11 0.07
CA GLY A 870 57.26 33.27 0.67
C GLY A 870 58.25 34.18 1.40
N ILE A 871 57.82 35.40 1.68
CA ILE A 871 58.55 36.34 2.55
C ILE A 871 58.12 36.11 4.00
N HIS A 872 59.07 35.90 4.90
CA HIS A 872 58.81 35.75 6.33
C HIS A 872 58.54 37.10 6.99
N LEU A 873 57.27 37.51 7.02
CA LEU A 873 56.84 38.86 7.41
C LEU A 873 57.31 39.28 8.82
N TYR A 874 57.34 38.35 9.77
CA TYR A 874 57.81 38.65 11.13
C TYR A 874 59.32 38.98 11.17
N SER A 875 60.14 38.26 10.39
CA SER A 875 61.57 38.57 10.25
C SER A 875 61.76 39.88 9.50
N TYR A 876 61.02 40.08 8.41
CA TYR A 876 61.04 41.30 7.61
C TYR A 876 60.78 42.55 8.46
N ALA A 877 59.71 42.55 9.25
CA ALA A 877 59.39 43.66 10.15
C ALA A 877 60.44 43.83 11.27
N SER A 878 60.89 42.73 11.88
CA SER A 878 61.85 42.78 13.00
C SER A 878 63.23 43.29 12.58
N ILE A 879 63.74 42.84 11.43
CA ILE A 879 64.99 43.34 10.84
C ILE A 879 64.82 44.80 10.44
N GLY A 880 63.66 45.16 9.85
CA GLY A 880 63.27 46.54 9.57
C GLY A 880 63.42 47.46 10.78
N ILE A 881 62.86 47.04 11.93
CA ILE A 881 62.95 47.77 13.20
C ILE A 881 64.41 47.87 13.67
N LYS A 882 65.20 46.79 13.59
CA LYS A 882 66.62 46.83 13.97
C LYS A 882 67.43 47.79 13.09
N GLY A 883 67.20 47.79 11.78
CA GLY A 883 67.88 48.73 10.88
C GLY A 883 67.52 50.18 11.18
N LEU A 884 66.27 50.45 11.58
CA LEU A 884 65.88 51.79 12.06
C LEU A 884 66.61 52.17 13.35
N GLN A 885 66.79 51.25 14.29
CA GLN A 885 67.58 51.48 15.52
C GLN A 885 69.05 51.79 15.19
N GLU A 886 69.65 51.11 14.21
CA GLU A 886 71.02 51.37 13.75
C GLU A 886 71.15 52.76 13.11
N VAL A 887 70.15 53.19 12.32
CA VAL A 887 70.10 54.55 11.77
C VAL A 887 69.99 55.59 12.88
N ASP A 888 69.09 55.40 13.85
CA ASP A 888 68.94 56.33 14.98
C ASP A 888 70.25 56.45 15.77
N ALA A 889 70.92 55.34 16.08
CA ALA A 889 72.23 55.35 16.74
C ALA A 889 73.26 56.20 15.98
N THR A 890 73.36 56.00 14.66
CA THR A 890 74.26 56.78 13.79
C THR A 890 73.90 58.27 13.82
N VAL A 891 72.60 58.60 13.78
CA VAL A 891 72.13 59.99 13.84
C VAL A 891 72.44 60.64 15.19
N GLN A 892 72.32 59.90 16.31
CA GLN A 892 72.69 60.43 17.62
C GLN A 892 74.19 60.67 17.74
N GLU A 893 75.04 59.77 17.22
CA GLU A 893 76.49 59.96 17.15
C GLU A 893 76.84 61.21 16.33
N GLN A 894 76.25 61.37 15.15
CA GLN A 894 76.43 62.56 14.31
C GLN A 894 75.96 63.84 15.00
N LYS A 895 74.87 63.81 15.79
CA LYS A 895 74.43 64.97 16.57
C LYS A 895 75.46 65.40 17.60
N VAL A 896 76.09 64.45 18.29
CA VAL A 896 77.16 64.73 19.27
C VAL A 896 78.39 65.30 18.56
N GLU A 897 78.77 64.73 17.42
CA GLU A 897 79.89 65.23 16.61
C GLU A 897 79.63 66.65 16.10
N ILE A 898 78.43 66.92 15.56
CA ILE A 898 78.01 68.26 15.13
C ILE A 898 78.01 69.24 16.31
N ALA A 899 77.58 68.84 17.49
CA ALA A 899 77.64 69.68 18.69
C ALA A 899 79.08 70.03 19.08
N ASN A 900 79.99 69.05 19.04
CA ASN A 900 81.41 69.26 19.27
C ASN A 900 82.05 70.19 18.22
N LEU A 901 81.73 69.98 16.93
CA LEU A 901 82.19 70.83 15.83
C LEU A 901 81.69 72.28 15.99
N LYS A 902 80.41 72.47 16.35
CA LYS A 902 79.86 73.81 16.64
C LYS A 902 80.60 74.49 17.78
N SER A 903 80.94 73.76 18.85
CA SER A 903 81.74 74.30 19.95
C SER A 903 83.17 74.67 19.54
N GLN A 904 83.79 73.88 18.65
CA GLN A 904 85.11 74.21 18.10
C GLN A 904 85.07 75.44 17.21
N VAL A 905 84.06 75.57 16.35
CA VAL A 905 83.86 76.74 15.48
C VAL A 905 83.66 78.01 16.32
N ALA A 906 82.79 77.96 17.34
CA ALA A 906 82.59 79.09 18.26
C ALA A 906 83.90 79.50 18.96
N SER A 907 84.72 78.53 19.40
CA SER A 907 86.03 78.82 19.99
C SER A 907 87.04 79.40 18.98
N GLN A 908 86.93 79.06 17.69
CA GLN A 908 87.77 79.64 16.65
C GLN A 908 87.32 81.07 16.32
N GLU A 909 86.02 81.33 16.25
CA GLU A 909 85.45 82.68 16.08
C GLU A 909 85.92 83.60 17.22
N ASP A 910 85.81 83.19 18.49
CA ASP A 910 86.34 83.94 19.64
C ASP A 910 87.85 84.26 19.54
N ARG A 911 88.64 83.33 18.96
CA ARG A 911 90.08 83.55 18.74
C ARG A 911 90.34 84.53 17.62
N ILE A 912 89.54 84.49 16.56
CA ILE A 912 89.61 85.43 15.43
C ILE A 912 89.27 86.83 15.92
N ASP A 913 88.17 86.99 16.66
CA ASP A 913 87.75 88.28 17.22
C ASP A 913 88.86 88.90 18.11
N ARG A 914 89.49 88.10 18.98
CA ARG A 914 90.64 88.56 19.79
C ARG A 914 91.85 88.93 18.96
N LEU A 915 92.14 88.20 17.88
CA LEU A 915 93.24 88.52 16.96
C LEU A 915 92.95 89.81 16.18
N GLU A 916 91.70 90.03 15.78
CA GLU A 916 91.25 91.26 15.13
C GLU A 916 91.34 92.46 16.09
N GLU A 917 90.95 92.31 17.36
CA GLU A 917 91.15 93.34 18.41
C GLU A 917 92.64 93.67 18.62
N LEU A 918 93.51 92.66 18.71
CA LEU A 918 94.96 92.84 18.85
C LEU A 918 95.58 93.53 17.63
N LEU A 919 95.10 93.20 16.43
CA LEU A 919 95.54 93.83 15.18
C LEU A 919 95.09 95.30 15.13
N LEU A 920 93.85 95.60 15.54
CA LEU A 920 93.35 96.96 15.71
C LEU A 920 94.18 97.76 16.71
N GLN A 921 94.54 97.17 17.86
CA GLN A 921 95.45 97.81 18.83
C GLN A 921 96.84 98.06 18.23
N GLN A 922 97.41 97.14 17.45
CA GLN A 922 98.68 97.37 16.76
C GLN A 922 98.59 98.49 15.71
N LEU A 923 97.48 98.59 14.97
CA LEU A 923 97.27 99.65 13.99
C LEU A 923 97.06 101.02 14.63
N ILE A 924 96.41 101.08 15.80
CA ILE A 924 96.25 102.32 16.59
C ILE A 924 97.60 102.78 17.15
N ASN A 925 98.43 101.86 17.67
CA ASN A 925 99.74 102.20 18.25
C ASN A 925 100.80 102.65 17.22
N LYS A 926 100.57 102.45 15.91
CA LYS A 926 101.49 102.90 14.84
C LYS A 926 101.15 104.25 14.22
N LYS A 927 100.05 104.91 14.62
CA LYS A 927 99.68 106.26 14.13
C LYS A 927 100.03 107.35 15.16
N SER A 928 101.32 107.52 15.40
CA SER A 928 101.89 108.74 15.98
C SER A 928 103.38 108.82 15.62
N GLU A 929 103.69 109.18 14.37
CA GLU A 929 104.76 110.11 14.02
C GLU A 929 104.71 110.40 12.50
N GLN A 930 104.90 111.69 12.22
CA GLN A 930 104.45 112.52 11.11
C GLN A 930 105.44 112.52 9.92
N PRO A 931 105.22 113.22 8.78
CA PRO A 931 104.52 114.52 8.58
C PRO A 931 103.11 114.47 8.00
#